data_AF-A0A1V2I1Q3-F1
#
_entry.id   AF-A0A1V2I1Q3-F1
#
_cell.length_a   1.000
_cell.length_b   1.000
_cell.length_c   1.000
_cell.angle_alpha   90.00
_cell.angle_beta   90.00
_cell.angle_gamma   90.00
#
_symmetry.space_group_name_H-M   'P 1'
#
loop_
_entity.id
_entity.type
_entity.pdbx_description
1 polymer ?
#
loop_
_entity_poly.entity_id
_entity_poly.type
_entity_poly.pdbx_seq_one_letter_code
_entity_poly.pdbx_strand_id
1 'polypeptide(L)'
;MPEPSPALATALTPEAEPPSETAPTSEAEPPSKAAPTSEAEPPSEAAPRSEAAPTSGAALASEAASTSETAPTPEAASTSEVASTSETASTSETASTRETASTSEAARPPVPPPSELAGGERGSGEPGGEAERIGMIRWERDADGIVVLTLDDPEQPANTTNAAFRRSLGAVVARLERERASLTGVVVTSAKPTFATGADLRELAELADPRAAFELATAGRVLLRRLETLGRPVAAALGGAALGGGLEIALACHHRVALDAPGTQLGLPEATLGLMPSGGGVVRVVRLLGVLNALVNVLLQGQRYSAARARALGLVDGLVATRDELVPAAKAWIRANPAPAARWDVPGYQIPGGGPASPALATALASLPAGLRRQAAGAAQVAGPAILAAAVEGAQLDVDTAGVVESRYFAELVTSQASKNLVQAFFVDMGRVVAEGAASADGPGGRARFEAPKAFVDRLLGVYLAEAAAMVGEGVPAPSVEQAGVQAGFRSSPLRLCDELTLATVRATATATATVGAVGGVAATVAEAEAEAEAEAVAEAPAGEGAVATGQDHGALAVLDRMAGEFGRSGRAAGAGFYEYADGRRAGLWKGLREHFGKDADGDGGGDGAANPVGNPIANPVGNPAANPVGNPVGKPAGIAFEELKERLLFVVALRAVDCFDEGVVGSVSAVNVASLTGAGFPAWTGGALRYVNGYPGGLAGFVARAGALATRHGARFTPPASLVERAERDEPYA
;
A
#
# COMPACT_ATOMS: atom_id res chain seq x y z
N MET A 1 12.72 -28.24 -20.05
CA MET A 1 12.42 -28.01 -21.49
C MET A 1 12.30 -29.35 -22.19
N PRO A 2 11.08 -29.76 -22.53
CA PRO A 2 10.85 -30.50 -23.76
C PRO A 2 9.92 -29.70 -24.70
N GLU A 3 10.19 -29.78 -25.99
CA GLU A 3 9.54 -29.00 -27.06
C GLU A 3 8.07 -29.40 -27.32
N PRO A 4 7.25 -28.49 -27.88
CA PRO A 4 5.87 -28.76 -28.24
C PRO A 4 5.74 -29.28 -29.70
N SER A 5 4.88 -30.27 -29.90
CA SER A 5 4.44 -30.74 -31.22
C SER A 5 3.19 -29.97 -31.70
N PRO A 6 2.96 -29.80 -33.02
CA PRO A 6 2.11 -28.73 -33.55
C PRO A 6 0.71 -29.19 -34.04
N ALA A 7 -0.16 -28.18 -34.15
CA ALA A 7 -1.25 -28.01 -35.13
C ALA A 7 -2.52 -28.88 -35.02
N LEU A 8 -3.64 -28.17 -34.82
CA LEU A 8 -4.87 -28.38 -35.58
C LEU A 8 -5.63 -27.05 -35.67
N ALA A 9 -5.41 -26.35 -36.79
CA ALA A 9 -6.26 -25.28 -37.28
C ALA A 9 -7.25 -25.90 -38.28
N THR A 10 -8.53 -25.56 -38.19
CA THR A 10 -9.47 -25.71 -39.31
C THR A 10 -10.41 -24.52 -39.34
N ALA A 11 -10.61 -24.07 -40.57
CA ALA A 11 -11.10 -22.78 -41.02
C ALA A 11 -12.59 -22.53 -40.77
N LEU A 12 -12.92 -21.25 -40.58
CA LEU A 12 -14.21 -20.67 -40.95
C LEU A 12 -13.94 -19.34 -41.66
N THR A 13 -14.30 -19.29 -42.95
CA THR A 13 -14.32 -18.09 -43.80
C THR A 13 -15.71 -17.40 -43.77
N PRO A 14 -15.80 -16.11 -44.17
CA PRO A 14 -16.95 -15.25 -43.91
C PRO A 14 -17.80 -14.95 -45.17
N GLU A 15 -19.11 -14.77 -45.00
CA GLU A 15 -20.08 -14.13 -45.92
C GLU A 15 -21.28 -13.67 -45.06
N ALA A 16 -22.04 -12.59 -45.24
CA ALA A 16 -22.07 -11.46 -46.17
C ALA A 16 -23.04 -10.38 -45.55
N GLU A 17 -22.84 -9.09 -45.85
CA GLU A 17 -23.82 -8.00 -45.57
C GLU A 17 -25.04 -8.07 -46.50
N PRO A 18 -26.18 -7.42 -46.14
CA PRO A 18 -26.62 -6.24 -46.91
C PRO A 18 -27.45 -5.21 -46.07
N PRO A 19 -28.11 -4.17 -46.64
CA PRO A 19 -27.52 -2.92 -47.11
C PRO A 19 -28.16 -1.66 -46.48
N SER A 20 -27.56 -0.50 -46.78
CA SER A 20 -27.99 0.85 -46.40
C SER A 20 -29.13 1.41 -47.27
N GLU A 21 -29.99 2.23 -46.68
CA GLU A 21 -31.00 3.05 -47.37
C GLU A 21 -30.98 4.49 -46.81
N THR A 22 -31.24 5.45 -47.69
CA THR A 22 -30.83 6.86 -47.64
C THR A 22 -31.93 7.85 -47.20
N ALA A 23 -31.53 8.83 -46.37
CA ALA A 23 -31.94 10.27 -46.32
C ALA A 23 -33.43 10.63 -45.98
N PRO A 24 -33.81 11.91 -45.68
CA PRO A 24 -33.05 13.17 -45.70
C PRO A 24 -33.28 14.15 -44.51
N THR A 25 -32.57 15.29 -44.64
CA THR A 25 -32.54 16.59 -43.94
C THR A 25 -33.87 17.24 -43.49
N SER A 26 -33.85 17.96 -42.37
CA SER A 26 -34.51 19.28 -42.25
C SER A 26 -33.97 20.15 -41.09
N GLU A 27 -33.84 21.42 -41.41
CA GLU A 27 -33.56 22.65 -40.66
C GLU A 27 -34.17 22.79 -39.25
N ALA A 28 -33.49 23.52 -38.35
CA ALA A 28 -34.00 24.77 -37.73
C ALA A 28 -33.14 25.23 -36.53
N GLU A 29 -32.48 26.39 -36.66
CA GLU A 29 -32.18 27.32 -35.56
C GLU A 29 -33.48 27.99 -35.06
N PRO A 30 -33.60 28.50 -33.80
CA PRO A 30 -33.20 29.90 -33.47
C PRO A 30 -32.93 30.14 -31.93
N PRO A 31 -32.97 31.38 -31.38
CA PRO A 31 -31.98 32.45 -31.52
C PRO A 31 -31.49 33.08 -30.17
N SER A 32 -30.52 33.97 -30.31
CA SER A 32 -29.99 34.98 -29.37
C SER A 32 -31.03 35.87 -28.64
N LYS A 33 -30.74 36.23 -27.38
CA LYS A 33 -31.15 37.47 -26.65
C LYS A 33 -30.09 37.75 -25.56
N ALA A 34 -29.22 38.75 -25.71
CA ALA A 34 -29.37 40.15 -25.33
C ALA A 34 -29.31 40.42 -23.80
N ALA A 35 -28.29 41.20 -23.40
CA ALA A 35 -28.00 41.72 -22.06
C ALA A 35 -29.06 42.72 -21.53
N PRO A 36 -28.95 43.19 -20.27
CA PRO A 36 -28.24 44.45 -20.07
C PRO A 36 -27.37 44.57 -18.80
N THR A 37 -26.49 45.54 -18.92
CA THR A 37 -25.59 46.23 -17.97
C THR A 37 -26.28 46.91 -16.78
N SER A 38 -25.61 47.00 -15.63
CA SER A 38 -25.62 48.20 -14.78
C SER A 38 -24.38 48.26 -13.87
N GLU A 39 -23.95 49.48 -13.59
CA GLU A 39 -22.65 49.95 -13.11
C GLU A 39 -22.46 49.97 -11.58
N ALA A 40 -21.18 50.20 -11.20
CA ALA A 40 -20.68 51.03 -10.08
C ALA A 40 -20.32 50.38 -8.71
N GLU A 41 -19.03 50.55 -8.36
CA GLU A 41 -18.29 50.29 -7.10
C GLU A 41 -18.52 51.38 -5.99
N PRO A 42 -17.69 51.52 -4.91
CA PRO A 42 -17.46 50.71 -3.67
C PRO A 42 -17.59 51.65 -2.40
N PRO A 43 -16.87 51.56 -1.24
CA PRO A 43 -16.02 50.52 -0.60
C PRO A 43 -16.31 50.29 0.92
N SER A 44 -15.48 49.44 1.57
CA SER A 44 -14.90 49.61 2.94
C SER A 44 -15.27 48.59 4.06
N GLU A 45 -14.20 48.17 4.77
CA GLU A 45 -14.07 47.72 6.17
C GLU A 45 -14.22 46.23 6.61
N ALA A 46 -13.06 45.56 6.70
CA ALA A 46 -12.42 44.96 7.89
C ALA A 46 -13.22 44.08 8.89
N ALA A 47 -12.94 42.76 8.81
CA ALA A 47 -12.60 41.76 9.87
C ALA A 47 -13.59 41.44 11.04
N PRO A 48 -13.42 40.31 11.77
CA PRO A 48 -12.89 38.97 11.43
C PRO A 48 -13.96 37.86 11.63
N ARG A 49 -13.79 36.70 10.97
CA ARG A 49 -14.65 35.51 11.16
C ARG A 49 -14.04 34.55 12.18
N SER A 50 -14.83 34.19 13.19
CA SER A 50 -14.69 32.99 13.99
C SER A 50 -15.54 31.84 13.42
N GLU A 51 -15.07 30.63 13.71
CA GLU A 51 -15.78 29.34 13.70
C GLU A 51 -16.09 28.61 12.38
N ALA A 52 -16.03 27.29 12.54
CA ALA A 52 -16.90 26.26 11.99
C ALA A 52 -16.39 25.40 10.82
N ALA A 53 -16.39 24.10 11.12
CA ALA A 53 -16.23 22.97 10.23
C ALA A 53 -17.25 22.99 9.07
N PRO A 54 -16.91 22.40 7.90
CA PRO A 54 -17.91 22.15 6.89
C PRO A 54 -18.58 20.79 7.14
N THR A 55 -19.85 20.85 7.53
CA THR A 55 -20.85 19.85 7.10
C THR A 55 -21.39 20.31 5.74
N SER A 56 -21.46 19.41 4.77
CA SER A 56 -22.48 19.50 3.72
C SER A 56 -22.88 18.10 3.32
N GLY A 57 -24.15 17.79 3.53
CA GLY A 57 -24.81 16.62 2.96
C GLY A 57 -25.41 16.98 1.60
N ALA A 58 -25.66 15.96 0.81
CA ALA A 58 -26.70 15.97 -0.20
C ALA A 58 -27.61 14.76 0.10
N ALA A 59 -28.84 15.09 0.51
CA ALA A 59 -29.92 14.16 0.72
C ALA A 59 -30.54 13.76 -0.63
N LEU A 60 -30.96 12.51 -0.75
CA LEU A 60 -32.11 12.14 -1.56
C LEU A 60 -33.03 11.29 -0.68
N ALA A 61 -34.23 11.83 -0.46
CA ALA A 61 -35.34 11.17 0.21
C ALA A 61 -36.12 10.31 -0.79
N SER A 62 -36.64 9.18 -0.32
CA SER A 62 -37.85 8.55 -0.87
C SER A 62 -38.41 7.56 0.16
N GLU A 63 -39.39 8.09 0.88
CA GLU A 63 -40.60 7.53 1.50
C GLU A 63 -40.77 6.03 1.83
N ALA A 64 -41.46 5.87 2.94
CA ALA A 64 -41.79 4.67 3.68
C ALA A 64 -43.03 3.94 3.14
N ALA A 65 -43.10 2.64 3.41
CA ALA A 65 -44.36 1.95 3.70
C ALA A 65 -44.11 0.85 4.73
N SER A 66 -44.75 1.01 5.88
CA SER A 66 -44.92 0.02 6.95
C SER A 66 -46.24 -0.68 6.71
N THR A 67 -46.26 -2.01 6.69
CA THR A 67 -47.41 -2.81 7.16
C THR A 67 -46.92 -4.16 7.66
N SER A 68 -47.37 -4.48 8.87
CA SER A 68 -47.33 -5.77 9.54
C SER A 68 -48.14 -6.85 8.80
N GLU A 69 -47.90 -8.08 9.27
CA GLU A 69 -48.87 -9.17 9.49
C GLU A 69 -48.69 -10.49 8.70
N THR A 70 -48.53 -11.54 9.53
CA THR A 70 -49.08 -12.91 9.45
C THR A 70 -48.62 -13.92 8.39
N ALA A 71 -48.26 -15.10 8.94
CA ALA A 71 -48.06 -16.39 8.28
C ALA A 71 -49.29 -16.84 7.47
N PRO A 72 -49.11 -17.81 6.54
CA PRO A 72 -49.44 -19.19 6.93
C PRO A 72 -48.57 -20.30 6.29
N THR A 73 -48.35 -21.40 7.03
CA THR A 73 -48.27 -22.79 6.54
C THR A 73 -49.70 -23.33 6.35
N PRO A 74 -50.02 -24.40 5.56
CA PRO A 74 -49.37 -25.73 5.64
C PRO A 74 -49.40 -26.61 4.35
N GLU A 75 -49.10 -27.91 4.55
CA GLU A 75 -49.23 -29.13 3.71
C GLU A 75 -48.05 -29.48 2.78
N ALA A 76 -47.33 -30.61 2.91
CA ALA A 76 -47.57 -32.04 3.19
C ALA A 76 -47.59 -32.93 1.92
N ALA A 77 -46.53 -33.73 1.76
CA ALA A 77 -46.46 -35.02 1.02
C ALA A 77 -45.10 -35.67 1.39
N SER A 78 -45.02 -36.61 2.33
CA SER A 78 -45.24 -38.07 2.24
C SER A 78 -44.25 -38.85 1.36
N THR A 79 -43.32 -39.54 2.06
CA THR A 79 -42.86 -40.95 1.90
C THR A 79 -42.28 -41.46 0.56
N SER A 80 -41.04 -41.97 0.60
CA SER A 80 -40.77 -43.41 0.73
C SER A 80 -39.27 -43.73 0.92
N GLU A 81 -38.99 -44.69 1.81
CA GLU A 81 -37.72 -45.39 2.05
C GLU A 81 -37.22 -46.16 0.80
N VAL A 82 -35.93 -46.54 0.78
CA VAL A 82 -35.44 -47.94 0.87
C VAL A 82 -33.91 -47.95 0.96
N ALA A 83 -33.39 -48.74 1.90
CA ALA A 83 -31.99 -49.06 2.15
C ALA A 83 -31.51 -50.31 1.36
N SER A 84 -30.19 -50.45 1.17
CA SER A 84 -29.41 -51.71 1.17
C SER A 84 -27.93 -51.34 0.91
N THR A 85 -26.93 -51.54 1.80
CA THR A 85 -26.19 -52.79 2.15
C THR A 85 -25.83 -53.64 0.92
N SER A 86 -24.66 -54.25 0.72
CA SER A 86 -23.39 -54.44 1.44
C SER A 86 -22.50 -55.34 0.55
N GLU A 87 -21.26 -55.59 1.01
CA GLU A 87 -20.40 -56.76 0.72
C GLU A 87 -19.49 -56.74 -0.53
N THR A 88 -18.14 -56.68 -0.43
CA THR A 88 -17.07 -57.50 0.21
C THR A 88 -16.41 -58.51 -0.75
N ALA A 89 -15.09 -58.64 -0.51
CA ALA A 89 -14.18 -59.75 -0.84
C ALA A 89 -13.67 -59.85 -2.29
N SER A 90 -12.47 -60.35 -2.60
CA SER A 90 -11.23 -60.67 -1.88
C SER A 90 -10.35 -61.45 -2.88
N THR A 91 -9.01 -61.34 -2.79
CA THR A 91 -7.98 -62.37 -3.09
C THR A 91 -7.82 -62.89 -4.55
N SER A 92 -6.64 -63.24 -5.09
CA SER A 92 -5.22 -63.21 -4.66
C SER A 92 -4.33 -63.81 -5.78
N GLU A 93 -2.99 -63.63 -5.64
CA GLU A 93 -1.87 -64.47 -6.15
C GLU A 93 -1.50 -64.41 -7.66
N THR A 94 -0.25 -64.52 -8.14
CA THR A 94 1.13 -64.65 -7.60
C THR A 94 2.13 -64.35 -8.74
N ALA A 95 3.15 -63.52 -8.51
CA ALA A 95 4.60 -63.82 -8.42
C ALA A 95 5.40 -64.02 -9.74
N SER A 96 6.42 -63.16 -9.99
CA SER A 96 7.86 -63.53 -9.90
C SER A 96 8.83 -62.51 -10.54
N THR A 97 9.69 -61.95 -9.68
CA THR A 97 11.14 -61.60 -9.78
C THR A 97 11.73 -60.75 -10.93
N ARG A 98 12.27 -59.56 -10.59
CA ARG A 98 13.73 -59.31 -10.38
C ARG A 98 14.02 -57.88 -9.88
N GLU A 99 14.89 -57.82 -8.86
CA GLU A 99 15.69 -56.71 -8.31
C GLU A 99 16.44 -55.89 -9.39
N THR A 100 16.84 -54.61 -9.26
CA THR A 100 17.35 -53.79 -8.12
C THR A 100 17.20 -52.27 -8.39
N ALA A 101 17.40 -51.48 -7.33
CA ALA A 101 17.87 -50.09 -7.26
C ALA A 101 16.83 -48.93 -7.19
N SER A 102 16.47 -48.68 -5.94
CA SER A 102 15.78 -47.54 -5.31
C SER A 102 16.34 -46.14 -5.62
N THR A 103 15.45 -45.18 -5.90
CA THR A 103 15.57 -43.78 -5.48
C THR A 103 14.22 -43.24 -4.97
N SER A 104 14.29 -42.78 -3.72
CA SER A 104 13.29 -42.25 -2.78
C SER A 104 12.25 -41.26 -3.35
N GLU A 105 10.98 -41.59 -3.13
CA GLU A 105 9.80 -40.71 -3.19
C GLU A 105 9.72 -39.86 -1.89
N ALA A 106 9.42 -38.57 -2.04
CA ALA A 106 9.46 -37.59 -0.96
C ALA A 106 8.34 -37.81 0.08
N ALA A 107 8.73 -38.23 1.27
CA ALA A 107 7.85 -38.39 2.43
C ALA A 107 7.38 -37.02 2.97
N ARG A 108 6.09 -36.95 3.34
CA ARG A 108 5.52 -35.92 4.22
C ARG A 108 6.32 -35.88 5.55
N PRO A 109 6.58 -34.71 6.14
CA PRO A 109 7.24 -34.66 7.44
C PRO A 109 6.33 -35.25 8.53
N PRO A 110 6.87 -36.04 9.47
CA PRO A 110 6.10 -36.59 10.58
C PRO A 110 5.79 -35.51 11.60
N VAL A 111 4.53 -35.48 12.06
CA VAL A 111 4.11 -34.77 13.27
C VAL A 111 4.75 -35.49 14.48
N PRO A 112 5.44 -34.80 15.41
CA PRO A 112 5.99 -35.46 16.58
C PRO A 112 4.87 -35.91 17.53
N PRO A 113 5.00 -37.09 18.19
CA PRO A 113 4.01 -37.53 19.18
C PRO A 113 4.05 -36.63 20.43
N PRO A 114 2.92 -36.35 21.08
CA PRO A 114 2.89 -35.60 22.32
C PRO A 114 3.23 -36.53 23.49
N SER A 115 4.50 -36.61 23.85
CA SER A 115 4.90 -37.23 25.11
C SER A 115 6.12 -36.50 25.68
N GLU A 116 5.86 -35.41 26.40
CA GLU A 116 6.64 -34.92 27.56
C GLU A 116 6.05 -33.59 28.07
N LEU A 117 4.80 -33.64 28.53
CA LEU A 117 4.22 -32.66 29.44
C LEU A 117 3.35 -33.42 30.44
N ALA A 118 3.98 -34.29 31.23
CA ALA A 118 3.36 -34.94 32.38
C ALA A 118 4.21 -34.61 33.61
N GLY A 119 3.95 -33.43 34.18
CA GLY A 119 4.64 -32.93 35.36
C GLY A 119 3.88 -31.75 35.96
N GLY A 120 2.56 -31.89 36.14
CA GLY A 120 1.77 -30.95 36.93
C GLY A 120 1.65 -31.46 38.36
N GLU A 121 2.29 -30.77 39.30
CA GLU A 121 2.10 -31.00 40.74
C GLU A 121 0.63 -30.77 41.11
N ARG A 122 -0.02 -31.79 41.67
CA ARG A 122 -1.36 -31.67 42.24
C ARG A 122 -1.26 -31.10 43.66
N GLY A 123 -1.34 -29.79 43.78
CA GLY A 123 -1.65 -29.11 45.04
C GLY A 123 -3.11 -29.36 45.44
N SER A 124 -3.33 -29.77 46.67
CA SER A 124 -4.66 -29.93 47.27
C SER A 124 -5.13 -28.57 47.82
N GLY A 125 -6.20 -28.03 47.25
CA GLY A 125 -6.84 -26.77 47.66
C GLY A 125 -8.21 -26.61 46.99
N GLU A 126 -9.14 -25.97 47.69
CA GLU A 126 -10.60 -25.87 47.47
C GLU A 126 -11.09 -25.35 46.09
N PRO A 127 -12.38 -25.56 45.71
CA PRO A 127 -12.88 -25.33 44.36
C PRO A 127 -13.18 -23.84 44.07
N GLY A 128 -12.16 -23.09 43.71
CA GLY A 128 -12.27 -21.86 42.91
C GLY A 128 -11.58 -22.10 41.57
N GLY A 129 -12.35 -22.38 40.52
CA GLY A 129 -11.82 -22.85 39.23
C GLY A 129 -10.91 -21.83 38.54
N GLU A 130 -9.60 -22.03 38.63
CA GLU A 130 -8.62 -21.29 37.83
C GLU A 130 -8.77 -21.67 36.35
N ALA A 131 -8.87 -20.68 35.48
CA ALA A 131 -9.00 -20.87 34.03
C ALA A 131 -7.80 -21.69 33.49
N GLU A 132 -8.09 -22.80 32.81
CA GLU A 132 -7.05 -23.63 32.19
C GLU A 132 -6.37 -22.84 31.07
N ARG A 133 -5.04 -22.90 30.95
CA ARG A 133 -4.28 -22.14 29.96
C ARG A 133 -3.60 -23.05 28.95
N ILE A 134 -3.79 -22.78 27.66
CA ILE A 134 -3.13 -23.45 26.54
C ILE A 134 -2.21 -22.42 25.86
N GLY A 135 -0.94 -22.39 26.26
CA GLY A 135 0.01 -21.37 25.80
C GLY A 135 -0.47 -19.97 26.16
N MET A 136 -0.73 -19.12 25.15
CA MET A 136 -1.23 -17.75 25.36
C MET A 136 -2.75 -17.61 25.39
N ILE A 137 -3.51 -18.71 25.30
CA ILE A 137 -4.97 -18.68 25.27
C ILE A 137 -5.51 -19.30 26.55
N ARG A 138 -6.25 -18.51 27.34
CA ARG A 138 -7.00 -19.03 28.48
C ARG A 138 -8.31 -19.65 27.99
N TRP A 139 -8.68 -20.77 28.58
CA TRP A 139 -9.84 -21.57 28.23
C TRP A 139 -10.77 -21.68 29.44
N GLU A 140 -11.97 -21.14 29.30
CA GLU A 140 -13.01 -21.21 30.32
C GLU A 140 -14.28 -21.75 29.70
N ARG A 141 -14.90 -22.75 30.34
CA ARG A 141 -16.16 -23.32 29.89
C ARG A 141 -17.23 -23.04 30.93
N ASP A 142 -18.35 -22.47 30.51
CA ASP A 142 -19.48 -22.25 31.39
C ASP A 142 -20.45 -23.44 31.44
N ALA A 143 -21.44 -23.35 32.34
CA ALA A 143 -22.47 -24.37 32.52
C ALA A 143 -23.37 -24.56 31.29
N ASP A 144 -23.47 -23.55 30.41
CA ASP A 144 -24.24 -23.63 29.16
C ASP A 144 -23.44 -24.34 28.05
N GLY A 145 -22.20 -24.76 28.30
CA GLY A 145 -21.33 -25.40 27.32
C GLY A 145 -20.68 -24.43 26.34
N ILE A 146 -20.71 -23.12 26.62
CA ILE A 146 -20.00 -22.10 25.84
C ILE A 146 -18.56 -22.03 26.35
N VAL A 147 -17.60 -22.09 25.42
CA VAL A 147 -16.18 -21.90 25.72
C VAL A 147 -15.78 -20.45 25.45
N VAL A 148 -15.19 -19.79 26.43
CA VAL A 148 -14.56 -18.47 26.29
C VAL A 148 -13.05 -18.66 26.15
N LEU A 149 -12.53 -18.23 25.00
CA LEU A 149 -11.12 -18.20 24.66
C LEU A 149 -10.60 -16.78 24.86
N THR A 150 -9.78 -16.58 25.88
CA THR A 150 -9.21 -15.26 26.20
C THR A 150 -7.76 -15.19 25.75
N LEU A 151 -7.49 -14.38 24.72
CA LEU A 151 -6.16 -14.08 24.22
C LEU A 151 -5.38 -13.27 25.27
N ASP A 152 -4.26 -13.80 25.72
CA ASP A 152 -3.43 -13.20 26.76
C ASP A 152 -1.98 -13.67 26.65
N ASP A 153 -1.25 -13.06 25.71
CA ASP A 153 0.20 -13.27 25.58
C ASP A 153 0.91 -12.84 26.87
N PRO A 154 1.57 -13.77 27.60
CA PRO A 154 2.30 -13.41 28.81
C PRO A 154 3.64 -12.71 28.50
N GLU A 155 4.15 -12.83 27.28
CA GLU A 155 5.46 -12.32 26.88
C GLU A 155 5.37 -10.94 26.21
N GLN A 156 4.17 -10.56 25.72
CA GLN A 156 3.96 -9.31 25.01
C GLN A 156 2.85 -8.44 25.67
N PRO A 157 3.00 -7.11 25.68
CA PRO A 157 1.98 -6.20 26.22
C PRO A 157 0.70 -6.14 25.37
N ALA A 158 0.79 -6.59 24.11
CA ALA A 158 -0.33 -6.72 23.19
C ALA A 158 -0.30 -8.12 22.55
N ASN A 159 -1.48 -8.66 22.24
CA ASN A 159 -1.56 -9.90 21.48
C ASN A 159 -1.18 -9.65 20.01
N THR A 160 -0.30 -10.45 19.45
CA THR A 160 0.07 -10.48 18.02
C THR A 160 -0.20 -11.87 17.45
N THR A 161 -0.30 -12.02 16.12
CA THR A 161 -0.43 -13.34 15.49
C THR A 161 0.94 -14.02 15.30
N ASN A 162 1.75 -14.01 16.35
CA ASN A 162 3.11 -14.58 16.43
C ASN A 162 3.13 -16.12 16.44
N ALA A 163 4.31 -16.73 16.55
CA ALA A 163 4.47 -18.18 16.58
C ALA A 163 3.77 -18.82 17.80
N ALA A 164 3.77 -18.16 18.96
CA ALA A 164 3.10 -18.64 20.17
C ALA A 164 1.58 -18.67 19.99
N PHE A 165 1.00 -17.66 19.34
CA PHE A 165 -0.41 -17.62 18.96
C PHE A 165 -0.76 -18.79 18.05
N ARG A 166 0.01 -19.01 16.98
CA ARG A 166 -0.27 -20.10 16.02
C ARG A 166 -0.22 -21.48 16.67
N ARG A 167 0.76 -21.74 17.55
CA ARG A 167 0.84 -22.99 18.34
C ARG A 167 -0.35 -23.14 19.29
N SER A 168 -0.68 -22.08 20.03
CA SER A 168 -1.78 -22.07 21.00
C SER A 168 -3.13 -22.29 20.32
N LEU A 169 -3.40 -21.55 19.23
CA LEU A 169 -4.62 -21.69 18.45
C LEU A 169 -4.73 -23.09 17.83
N GLY A 170 -3.62 -23.68 17.36
CA GLY A 170 -3.59 -25.05 16.86
C GLY A 170 -4.07 -26.08 17.89
N ALA A 171 -3.56 -25.99 19.12
CA ALA A 171 -3.96 -26.86 20.22
C ALA A 171 -5.42 -26.62 20.66
N VAL A 172 -5.85 -25.36 20.72
CA VAL A 172 -7.22 -24.94 21.05
C VAL A 172 -8.21 -25.47 20.02
N VAL A 173 -7.98 -25.26 18.73
CA VAL A 173 -8.87 -25.73 17.66
C VAL A 173 -8.95 -27.26 17.65
N ALA A 174 -7.83 -27.96 17.84
CA ALA A 174 -7.84 -29.42 17.96
C ALA A 174 -8.67 -29.91 19.15
N ARG A 175 -8.64 -29.19 20.28
CA ARG A 175 -9.49 -29.50 21.45
C ARG A 175 -10.96 -29.21 21.15
N LEU A 176 -11.29 -28.05 20.57
CA LEU A 176 -12.65 -27.69 20.18
C LEU A 176 -13.28 -28.75 19.27
N GLU A 177 -12.52 -29.26 18.29
CA GLU A 177 -12.98 -30.32 17.40
C GLU A 177 -13.24 -31.64 18.13
N ARG A 178 -12.34 -32.05 19.05
CA ARG A 178 -12.55 -33.27 19.86
C ARG A 178 -13.76 -33.16 20.78
N GLU A 179 -13.98 -31.99 21.37
CA GLU A 179 -15.05 -31.76 22.35
C GLU A 179 -16.37 -31.27 21.71
N ARG A 180 -16.42 -31.16 20.38
CA ARG A 180 -17.50 -30.53 19.58
C ARG A 180 -18.91 -30.95 19.98
N ALA A 181 -19.11 -32.24 20.29
CA ALA A 181 -20.41 -32.78 20.67
C ALA A 181 -20.98 -32.10 21.93
N SER A 182 -20.10 -31.69 22.84
CA SER A 182 -20.46 -31.07 24.12
C SER A 182 -20.50 -29.54 24.07
N LEU A 183 -20.00 -28.91 23.01
CA LEU A 183 -19.94 -27.46 22.86
C LEU A 183 -21.28 -26.90 22.36
N THR A 184 -21.71 -25.78 22.92
CA THR A 184 -22.85 -25.00 22.40
C THR A 184 -22.39 -23.77 21.62
N GLY A 185 -21.19 -23.26 21.90
CA GLY A 185 -20.56 -22.18 21.14
C GLY A 185 -19.19 -21.77 21.68
N VAL A 186 -18.57 -20.80 21.03
CA VAL A 186 -17.24 -20.27 21.37
C VAL A 186 -17.26 -18.74 21.35
N VAL A 187 -16.72 -18.11 22.39
CA VAL A 187 -16.43 -16.67 22.41
C VAL A 187 -14.93 -16.48 22.34
N VAL A 188 -14.44 -15.62 21.44
CA VAL A 188 -13.03 -15.19 21.41
C VAL A 188 -12.94 -13.76 21.94
N THR A 189 -12.14 -13.53 22.98
CA THR A 189 -11.97 -12.22 23.63
C THR A 189 -10.50 -11.99 24.00
N SER A 190 -10.16 -10.86 24.61
CA SER A 190 -8.80 -10.51 25.02
C SER A 190 -8.74 -9.99 26.45
N ALA A 191 -7.70 -10.39 27.17
CA ALA A 191 -7.35 -9.84 28.49
C ALA A 191 -6.61 -8.50 28.40
N LYS A 192 -6.09 -8.12 27.22
CA LYS A 192 -5.29 -6.90 27.02
C LYS A 192 -6.17 -5.69 26.69
N PRO A 193 -5.69 -4.44 26.82
CA PRO A 193 -6.43 -3.26 26.40
C PRO A 193 -6.84 -3.28 24.92
N THR A 194 -6.02 -3.87 24.06
CA THR A 194 -6.34 -4.17 22.66
C THR A 194 -6.88 -5.60 22.53
N PHE A 195 -7.64 -5.89 21.48
CA PHE A 195 -8.08 -7.26 21.19
C PHE A 195 -6.88 -8.09 20.72
N ALA A 196 -6.38 -7.76 19.53
CA ALA A 196 -5.17 -8.30 18.96
C ALA A 196 -4.69 -7.36 17.85
N THR A 197 -3.39 -7.38 17.62
CA THR A 197 -2.71 -6.65 16.56
C THR A 197 -2.20 -7.64 15.52
N GLY A 198 -1.65 -7.14 14.42
CA GLY A 198 -1.25 -7.96 13.27
C GLY A 198 -0.15 -8.97 13.56
N ALA A 199 0.45 -9.48 12.49
CA ALA A 199 1.61 -10.36 12.58
C ALA A 199 2.78 -9.68 13.30
N ASP A 200 3.61 -10.48 13.94
CA ASP A 200 4.87 -10.00 14.51
C ASP A 200 5.81 -9.60 13.36
N LEU A 201 6.03 -8.29 13.21
CA LEU A 201 6.83 -7.75 12.11
C LEU A 201 8.31 -8.14 12.20
N ARG A 202 8.79 -8.56 13.38
CA ARG A 202 10.16 -9.10 13.52
C ARG A 202 10.24 -10.48 12.90
N GLU A 203 9.26 -11.35 13.18
CA GLU A 203 9.14 -12.65 12.52
C GLU A 203 9.03 -12.50 10.98
N LEU A 204 8.25 -11.51 10.51
CA LEU A 204 8.10 -11.29 9.06
C LEU A 204 9.37 -10.71 8.41
N ALA A 205 10.11 -9.84 9.09
CA ALA A 205 11.32 -9.24 8.55
C ALA A 205 12.43 -10.26 8.28
N GLU A 206 12.47 -11.34 9.08
CA GLU A 206 13.44 -12.44 8.93
C GLU A 206 13.05 -13.44 7.82
N LEU A 207 11.84 -13.32 7.28
CA LEU A 207 11.31 -14.27 6.32
C LEU A 207 11.87 -14.02 4.91
N ALA A 208 12.82 -14.86 4.50
CA ALA A 208 13.50 -14.74 3.22
C ALA A 208 13.05 -15.77 2.17
N ASP A 209 12.61 -16.96 2.60
CA ASP A 209 12.18 -18.04 1.70
C ASP A 209 10.68 -17.90 1.35
N PRO A 210 10.32 -17.74 0.06
CA PRO A 210 8.93 -17.65 -0.37
C PRO A 210 8.11 -18.90 -0.02
N ARG A 211 8.73 -20.08 0.02
CA ARG A 211 8.02 -21.30 0.40
C ARG A 211 7.65 -21.28 1.88
N ALA A 212 8.61 -20.99 2.77
CA ALA A 212 8.34 -20.79 4.19
C ALA A 212 7.27 -19.71 4.42
N ALA A 213 7.28 -18.62 3.65
CA ALA A 213 6.26 -17.58 3.73
C ALA A 213 4.85 -18.07 3.34
N PHE A 214 4.75 -18.85 2.27
CA PHE A 214 3.49 -19.47 1.85
C PHE A 214 2.97 -20.46 2.90
N GLU A 215 3.86 -21.29 3.46
CA GLU A 215 3.52 -22.27 4.49
C GLU A 215 3.07 -21.59 5.79
N LEU A 216 3.71 -20.49 6.18
CA LEU A 216 3.34 -19.65 7.32
C LEU A 216 1.91 -19.09 7.18
N ALA A 217 1.62 -18.43 6.06
CA ALA A 217 0.29 -17.87 5.77
C ALA A 217 -0.77 -18.97 5.71
N THR A 218 -0.45 -20.10 5.06
CA THR A 218 -1.34 -21.26 4.96
C THR A 218 -1.67 -21.84 6.34
N ALA A 219 -0.68 -22.02 7.22
CA ALA A 219 -0.91 -22.54 8.56
C ALA A 219 -1.86 -21.63 9.36
N GLY A 220 -1.66 -20.31 9.32
CA GLY A 220 -2.52 -19.35 9.98
C GLY A 220 -3.96 -19.40 9.49
N ARG A 221 -4.17 -19.26 8.17
CA ARG A 221 -5.53 -19.23 7.59
C ARG A 221 -6.29 -20.55 7.79
N VAL A 222 -5.60 -21.71 7.74
CA VAL A 222 -6.23 -23.03 7.91
C VAL A 222 -6.76 -23.19 9.33
N LEU A 223 -6.02 -22.71 10.35
CA LEU A 223 -6.51 -22.71 11.73
C LEU A 223 -7.76 -21.85 11.89
N LEU A 224 -7.78 -20.67 11.28
CA LEU A 224 -8.96 -19.79 11.28
C LEU A 224 -10.14 -20.40 10.53
N ARG A 225 -9.89 -21.06 9.39
CA ARG A 225 -10.92 -21.76 8.62
C ARG A 225 -11.52 -22.94 9.39
N ARG A 226 -10.72 -23.69 10.14
CA ARG A 226 -11.21 -24.77 11.03
C ARG A 226 -12.08 -24.23 12.18
N LEU A 227 -11.74 -23.06 12.73
CA LEU A 227 -12.58 -22.39 13.72
C LEU A 227 -13.92 -21.92 13.12
N GLU A 228 -13.86 -21.32 11.94
CA GLU A 228 -15.03 -20.85 11.18
C GLU A 228 -15.98 -22.01 10.78
N THR A 229 -15.43 -23.17 10.45
CA THR A 229 -16.19 -24.36 10.03
C THR A 229 -16.39 -25.39 11.14
N LEU A 230 -16.26 -24.98 12.40
CA LEU A 230 -16.39 -25.87 13.57
C LEU A 230 -17.77 -26.53 13.68
N GLY A 231 -18.79 -25.97 13.02
CA GLY A 231 -20.18 -26.40 13.13
C GLY A 231 -20.87 -25.96 14.43
N ARG A 232 -20.26 -24.99 15.12
CA ARG A 232 -20.79 -24.34 16.33
C ARG A 232 -20.66 -22.82 16.19
N PRO A 233 -21.56 -22.03 16.80
CA PRO A 233 -21.45 -20.58 16.79
C PRO A 233 -20.17 -20.10 17.44
N VAL A 234 -19.49 -19.17 16.76
CA VAL A 234 -18.27 -18.51 17.22
C VAL A 234 -18.47 -17.01 17.14
N ALA A 235 -18.30 -16.30 18.26
CA ALA A 235 -18.46 -14.86 18.35
C ALA A 235 -17.18 -14.18 18.86
N ALA A 236 -16.80 -13.05 18.26
CA ALA A 236 -15.68 -12.22 18.70
C ALA A 236 -16.17 -11.06 19.57
N ALA A 237 -15.55 -10.90 20.74
CA ALA A 237 -15.77 -9.83 21.69
C ALA A 237 -14.58 -8.85 21.67
N LEU A 238 -14.75 -7.73 20.96
CA LEU A 238 -13.68 -6.80 20.60
C LEU A 238 -13.61 -5.62 21.58
N GLY A 239 -12.83 -5.76 22.65
CA GLY A 239 -12.71 -4.75 23.71
C GLY A 239 -11.76 -3.58 23.44
N GLY A 240 -11.20 -3.48 22.24
CA GLY A 240 -10.26 -2.44 21.86
C GLY A 240 -9.78 -2.65 20.43
N ALA A 241 -8.57 -2.18 20.11
CA ALA A 241 -8.04 -2.27 18.75
C ALA A 241 -7.96 -3.73 18.25
N ALA A 242 -8.50 -3.97 17.05
CA ALA A 242 -8.42 -5.21 16.29
C ALA A 242 -7.89 -4.87 14.90
N LEU A 243 -6.57 -4.96 14.73
CA LEU A 243 -5.86 -4.49 13.54
C LEU A 243 -5.12 -5.65 12.85
N GLY A 244 -5.21 -5.68 11.52
CA GLY A 244 -4.58 -6.70 10.70
C GLY A 244 -5.02 -8.11 11.08
N GLY A 245 -4.06 -8.99 11.37
CA GLY A 245 -4.30 -10.33 11.95
C GLY A 245 -5.31 -10.37 13.10
N GLY A 246 -5.40 -9.34 13.94
CA GLY A 246 -6.44 -9.25 14.98
C GLY A 246 -7.87 -9.15 14.43
N LEU A 247 -8.06 -8.38 13.35
CA LEU A 247 -9.34 -8.34 12.64
C LEU A 247 -9.56 -9.62 11.82
N GLU A 248 -8.51 -10.27 11.30
CA GLU A 248 -8.65 -11.55 10.60
C GLU A 248 -9.18 -12.68 11.51
N ILE A 249 -8.75 -12.71 12.78
CA ILE A 249 -9.33 -13.60 13.80
C ILE A 249 -10.82 -13.32 13.96
N ALA A 250 -11.20 -12.04 14.07
CA ALA A 250 -12.58 -11.63 14.26
C ALA A 250 -13.47 -11.89 13.02
N LEU A 251 -12.90 -11.76 11.82
CA LEU A 251 -13.57 -12.07 10.55
C LEU A 251 -13.84 -13.56 10.38
N ALA A 252 -13.00 -14.43 10.96
CA ALA A 252 -13.23 -15.87 11.00
C ALA A 252 -14.32 -16.31 11.99
N CYS A 253 -14.82 -15.39 12.82
CA CYS A 253 -15.98 -15.62 13.69
C CYS A 253 -17.28 -15.34 12.93
N HIS A 254 -18.39 -15.93 13.37
CA HIS A 254 -19.71 -15.73 12.77
C HIS A 254 -20.31 -14.36 13.13
N HIS A 255 -19.99 -13.86 14.32
CA HIS A 255 -20.50 -12.60 14.85
C HIS A 255 -19.39 -11.79 15.52
N ARG A 256 -19.45 -10.47 15.42
CA ARG A 256 -18.52 -9.54 16.06
C ARG A 256 -19.28 -8.48 16.84
N VAL A 257 -19.02 -8.40 18.14
CA VAL A 257 -19.47 -7.31 19.00
C VAL A 257 -18.25 -6.48 19.42
N ALA A 258 -18.33 -5.15 19.27
CA ALA A 258 -17.22 -4.25 19.60
C ALA A 258 -17.60 -3.23 20.66
N LEU A 259 -16.61 -2.85 21.47
CA LEU A 259 -16.74 -1.76 22.43
C LEU A 259 -16.77 -0.42 21.69
N ASP A 260 -17.83 0.36 21.88
CA ASP A 260 -17.94 1.71 21.33
C ASP A 260 -17.22 2.73 22.20
N ALA A 261 -15.89 2.73 22.10
CA ALA A 261 -15.01 3.63 22.83
C ALA A 261 -14.01 4.32 21.89
N PRO A 262 -13.52 5.54 22.20
CA PRO A 262 -12.56 6.26 21.36
C PRO A 262 -11.26 5.49 21.04
N GLY A 263 -10.87 4.55 21.90
CA GLY A 263 -9.69 3.69 21.71
C GLY A 263 -9.90 2.49 20.79
N THR A 264 -11.14 2.17 20.41
CA THR A 264 -11.45 1.01 19.56
C THR A 264 -11.21 1.36 18.10
N GLN A 265 -10.20 0.71 17.51
CA GLN A 265 -9.85 0.84 16.08
C GLN A 265 -9.90 -0.52 15.40
N LEU A 266 -10.59 -0.59 14.25
CA LEU A 266 -10.69 -1.81 13.45
C LEU A 266 -10.25 -1.56 12.01
N GLY A 267 -9.45 -2.45 11.45
CA GLY A 267 -9.00 -2.33 10.07
C GLY A 267 -7.92 -3.34 9.68
N LEU A 268 -7.56 -3.33 8.40
CA LEU A 268 -6.50 -4.15 7.79
C LEU A 268 -5.40 -3.23 7.24
N PRO A 269 -4.51 -2.69 8.11
CA PRO A 269 -3.55 -1.65 7.72
C PRO A 269 -2.30 -2.17 6.99
N GLU A 270 -2.21 -3.44 6.62
CA GLU A 270 -1.00 -4.07 6.07
C GLU A 270 -0.43 -3.36 4.84
N ALA A 271 -1.30 -2.78 4.00
CA ALA A 271 -0.88 -2.01 2.82
C ALA A 271 0.01 -0.81 3.17
N THR A 272 -0.13 -0.24 4.38
CA THR A 272 0.71 0.87 4.84
C THR A 272 2.14 0.45 5.17
N LEU A 273 2.41 -0.86 5.23
CA LEU A 273 3.73 -1.45 5.44
C LEU A 273 4.25 -2.19 4.20
N GLY A 274 3.57 -2.07 3.06
CA GLY A 274 3.92 -2.80 1.85
C GLY A 274 3.59 -4.29 1.93
N LEU A 275 2.67 -4.66 2.82
CA LEU A 275 2.22 -6.03 3.02
C LEU A 275 0.74 -6.14 2.66
N MET A 276 0.20 -7.34 2.79
CA MET A 276 -1.24 -7.60 2.65
C MET A 276 -1.73 -8.53 3.77
N PRO A 277 -3.04 -8.52 4.08
CA PRO A 277 -3.63 -9.52 4.96
C PRO A 277 -3.44 -10.93 4.37
N SER A 278 -3.10 -11.90 5.23
CA SER A 278 -2.75 -13.27 4.79
C SER A 278 -3.37 -14.38 5.66
N GLY A 279 -4.14 -14.01 6.69
CA GLY A 279 -4.93 -14.90 7.53
C GLY A 279 -6.34 -15.15 6.96
N GLY A 280 -6.57 -14.87 5.68
CA GLY A 280 -7.88 -14.87 5.03
C GLY A 280 -8.59 -13.52 5.06
N GLY A 281 -7.91 -12.44 5.46
CA GLY A 281 -8.48 -11.10 5.54
C GLY A 281 -9.02 -10.59 4.21
N VAL A 282 -8.26 -10.73 3.12
CA VAL A 282 -8.69 -10.30 1.77
C VAL A 282 -9.91 -11.11 1.34
N VAL A 283 -9.84 -12.43 1.48
CA VAL A 283 -10.94 -13.33 1.09
C VAL A 283 -12.22 -12.98 1.83
N ARG A 284 -12.17 -12.86 3.17
CA ARG A 284 -13.36 -12.62 3.99
C ARG A 284 -13.98 -11.26 3.76
N VAL A 285 -13.19 -10.18 3.65
CA VAL A 285 -13.77 -8.85 3.41
C VAL A 285 -14.33 -8.71 2.00
N VAL A 286 -13.75 -9.36 1.00
CA VAL A 286 -14.33 -9.44 -0.35
C VAL A 286 -15.67 -10.16 -0.31
N ARG A 287 -15.76 -11.28 0.41
CA ARG A 287 -17.03 -12.00 0.59
C ARG A 287 -18.06 -11.19 1.41
N LEU A 288 -17.61 -10.37 2.35
CA LEU A 288 -18.50 -9.59 3.21
C LEU A 288 -19.04 -8.33 2.53
N LEU A 289 -18.20 -7.62 1.77
CA LEU A 289 -18.48 -6.26 1.30
C LEU A 289 -18.61 -6.16 -0.24
N GLY A 290 -18.18 -7.20 -0.96
CA GLY A 290 -17.96 -7.12 -2.41
C GLY A 290 -16.58 -6.59 -2.76
N VAL A 291 -16.13 -6.88 -4.00
CA VAL A 291 -14.76 -6.60 -4.47
C VAL A 291 -14.39 -5.12 -4.35
N LEU A 292 -15.22 -4.22 -4.88
CA LEU A 292 -14.90 -2.78 -4.92
C LEU A 292 -14.88 -2.16 -3.52
N ASN A 293 -15.87 -2.46 -2.68
CA ASN A 293 -15.93 -1.91 -1.31
C ASN A 293 -14.79 -2.45 -0.45
N ALA A 294 -14.46 -3.74 -0.57
CA ALA A 294 -13.31 -4.33 0.09
C ALA A 294 -12.01 -3.60 -0.29
N LEU A 295 -11.76 -3.42 -1.59
CA LEU A 295 -10.55 -2.78 -2.10
C LEU A 295 -10.44 -1.31 -1.66
N VAL A 296 -11.48 -0.51 -1.91
CA VAL A 296 -11.42 0.95 -1.72
C VAL A 296 -11.51 1.33 -0.24
N ASN A 297 -12.38 0.68 0.53
CA ASN A 297 -12.64 1.09 1.90
C ASN A 297 -11.76 0.36 2.92
N VAL A 298 -11.30 -0.85 2.65
CA VAL A 298 -10.59 -1.66 3.66
C VAL A 298 -9.14 -1.91 3.29
N LEU A 299 -8.88 -2.45 2.09
CA LEU A 299 -7.61 -3.11 1.78
C LEU A 299 -6.53 -2.16 1.24
N LEU A 300 -6.82 -1.37 0.20
CA LEU A 300 -5.78 -0.62 -0.53
C LEU A 300 -5.20 0.54 0.29
N GLN A 301 -6.03 1.17 1.12
CA GLN A 301 -5.65 2.32 1.93
C GLN A 301 -5.31 1.96 3.38
N GLY A 302 -5.57 0.72 3.80
CA GLY A 302 -5.32 0.27 5.16
C GLY A 302 -6.06 1.09 6.23
N GLN A 303 -7.30 1.50 5.94
CA GLN A 303 -8.06 2.41 6.81
C GLN A 303 -8.33 1.80 8.18
N ARG A 304 -8.30 2.67 9.20
CA ARG A 304 -8.64 2.33 10.59
C ARG A 304 -9.94 3.03 10.96
N TYR A 305 -10.95 2.25 11.30
CA TYR A 305 -12.29 2.73 11.62
C TYR A 305 -12.56 2.69 13.12
N SER A 306 -13.34 3.67 13.60
CA SER A 306 -14.00 3.57 14.91
C SER A 306 -15.00 2.40 14.90
N ALA A 307 -15.40 1.94 16.09
CA ALA A 307 -16.39 0.87 16.23
C ALA A 307 -17.71 1.19 15.48
N ALA A 308 -18.24 2.41 15.66
CA ALA A 308 -19.44 2.88 14.96
C ALA A 308 -19.29 2.84 13.43
N ARG A 309 -18.15 3.32 12.89
CA ARG A 309 -17.93 3.32 11.44
C ARG A 309 -17.69 1.92 10.88
N ALA A 310 -16.99 1.06 11.62
CA ALA A 310 -16.80 -0.34 11.27
C ALA A 310 -18.13 -1.10 11.23
N ARG A 311 -19.06 -0.82 12.16
CA ARG A 311 -20.43 -1.36 12.11
C ARG A 311 -21.20 -0.86 10.90
N ALA A 312 -21.16 0.43 10.61
CA ALA A 312 -21.83 1.00 9.44
C ALA A 312 -21.31 0.42 8.12
N LEU A 313 -20.02 0.05 8.06
CA LEU A 313 -19.42 -0.61 6.91
C LEU A 313 -19.75 -2.12 6.84
N GLY A 314 -20.16 -2.73 7.95
CA GLY A 314 -20.45 -4.17 8.04
C GLY A 314 -19.28 -5.03 8.53
N LEU A 315 -18.17 -4.43 8.98
CA LEU A 315 -17.04 -5.16 9.60
C LEU A 315 -17.35 -5.62 11.03
N VAL A 316 -18.34 -5.02 11.69
CA VAL A 316 -18.81 -5.34 13.04
C VAL A 316 -20.33 -5.47 13.00
N ASP A 317 -20.90 -6.40 13.76
CA ASP A 317 -22.34 -6.67 13.76
C ASP A 317 -23.05 -5.93 14.91
N GLY A 318 -22.42 -5.86 16.09
CA GLY A 318 -22.99 -5.26 17.30
C GLY A 318 -22.04 -4.31 18.02
N LEU A 319 -22.60 -3.39 18.81
CA LEU A 319 -21.85 -2.48 19.68
C LEU A 319 -22.34 -2.60 21.11
N VAL A 320 -21.43 -2.43 22.06
CA VAL A 320 -21.71 -2.31 23.49
C VAL A 320 -21.04 -1.08 24.06
N ALA A 321 -21.60 -0.52 25.14
CA ALA A 321 -21.10 0.71 25.74
C ALA A 321 -19.93 0.45 26.70
N THR A 322 -19.95 -0.71 27.37
CA THR A 322 -18.94 -1.06 28.37
C THR A 322 -18.23 -2.37 28.05
N ARG A 323 -17.02 -2.55 28.58
CA ARG A 323 -16.22 -3.75 28.35
C ARG A 323 -16.87 -5.00 28.95
N ASP A 324 -17.53 -4.85 30.09
CA ASP A 324 -18.18 -5.94 30.82
C ASP A 324 -19.39 -6.51 30.07
N GLU A 325 -19.97 -5.73 29.13
CA GLU A 325 -21.08 -6.16 28.27
C GLU A 325 -20.65 -7.04 27.09
N LEU A 326 -19.36 -7.06 26.72
CA LEU A 326 -18.88 -7.74 25.50
C LEU A 326 -19.14 -9.25 25.51
N VAL A 327 -18.64 -9.95 26.52
CA VAL A 327 -18.78 -11.41 26.64
C VAL A 327 -20.25 -11.80 26.85
N PRO A 328 -21.03 -11.14 27.72
CA PRO A 328 -22.47 -11.35 27.82
C PRO A 328 -23.22 -11.19 26.48
N ALA A 329 -22.94 -10.13 25.72
CA ALA A 329 -23.57 -9.91 24.41
C ALA A 329 -23.20 -11.00 23.40
N ALA A 330 -21.92 -11.40 23.35
CA ALA A 330 -21.48 -12.50 22.50
C ALA A 330 -22.16 -13.83 22.86
N LYS A 331 -22.27 -14.15 24.15
CA LYS A 331 -23.00 -15.34 24.64
C LYS A 331 -24.49 -15.28 24.33
N ALA A 332 -25.12 -14.11 24.47
CA ALA A 332 -26.52 -13.94 24.11
C ALA A 332 -26.76 -14.22 22.63
N TRP A 333 -25.89 -13.72 21.74
CA TRP A 333 -25.96 -14.02 20.31
C TRP A 333 -25.79 -15.52 20.03
N ILE A 334 -24.82 -16.19 20.67
CA ILE A 334 -24.60 -17.64 20.55
C ILE A 334 -25.88 -18.43 20.88
N ARG A 335 -26.52 -18.13 22.01
CA ARG A 335 -27.76 -18.82 22.42
C ARG A 335 -28.91 -18.62 21.42
N ALA A 336 -28.98 -17.44 20.81
CA ALA A 336 -29.99 -17.14 19.79
C ALA A 336 -29.67 -17.76 18.41
N ASN A 337 -28.44 -18.23 18.17
CA ASN A 337 -27.97 -18.70 16.87
C ASN A 337 -27.19 -20.02 17.00
N PRO A 338 -27.84 -21.16 17.31
CA PRO A 338 -27.15 -22.42 17.66
C PRO A 338 -26.50 -23.16 16.48
N ALA A 339 -26.82 -22.81 15.23
CA ALA A 339 -26.30 -23.46 14.03
C ALA A 339 -25.92 -22.44 12.94
N PRO A 340 -24.97 -21.52 13.20
CA PRO A 340 -24.58 -20.58 12.18
C PRO A 340 -23.61 -21.24 11.20
N ALA A 341 -23.63 -20.73 9.98
CA ALA A 341 -22.59 -20.92 8.99
C ALA A 341 -22.08 -19.54 8.60
N ALA A 342 -20.84 -19.44 8.14
CA ALA A 342 -20.38 -18.21 7.51
C ALA A 342 -21.25 -17.93 6.27
N ARG A 343 -21.51 -16.66 5.98
CA ARG A 343 -22.46 -16.26 4.92
C ARG A 343 -22.12 -16.86 3.55
N TRP A 344 -20.82 -17.04 3.29
CA TRP A 344 -20.27 -17.59 2.05
C TRP A 344 -20.24 -19.12 1.99
N ASP A 345 -20.51 -19.82 3.10
CA ASP A 345 -20.61 -21.28 3.13
C ASP A 345 -22.06 -21.76 2.97
N VAL A 346 -23.02 -20.84 2.90
CA VAL A 346 -24.43 -21.16 2.67
C VAL A 346 -24.67 -21.38 1.16
N PRO A 347 -25.35 -22.48 0.76
CA PRO A 347 -25.68 -22.73 -0.64
C PRO A 347 -26.39 -21.53 -1.30
N GLY A 348 -25.99 -21.20 -2.53
CA GLY A 348 -26.57 -20.09 -3.29
C GLY A 348 -26.02 -18.70 -2.93
N TYR A 349 -25.08 -18.60 -2.00
CA TYR A 349 -24.40 -17.33 -1.70
C TYR A 349 -23.83 -16.67 -2.96
N GLN A 350 -23.97 -15.34 -3.04
CA GLN A 350 -23.39 -14.49 -4.07
C GLN A 350 -22.59 -13.36 -3.43
N ILE A 351 -21.44 -13.03 -4.01
CA ILE A 351 -20.64 -11.89 -3.57
C ILE A 351 -21.45 -10.61 -3.77
N PRO A 352 -21.56 -9.72 -2.76
CA PRO A 352 -22.23 -8.43 -2.94
C PRO A 352 -21.64 -7.64 -4.12
N GLY A 353 -22.51 -7.16 -5.01
CA GLY A 353 -22.07 -6.49 -6.25
C GLY A 353 -21.58 -7.41 -7.37
N GLY A 354 -21.62 -8.74 -7.18
CA GLY A 354 -21.26 -9.75 -8.16
C GLY A 354 -19.76 -10.09 -8.21
N GLY A 355 -19.45 -11.22 -8.84
CA GLY A 355 -18.07 -11.63 -9.14
C GLY A 355 -17.50 -10.89 -10.36
N PRO A 356 -16.21 -11.09 -10.71
CA PRO A 356 -15.54 -10.36 -11.79
C PRO A 356 -16.18 -10.51 -13.17
N ALA A 357 -16.92 -11.59 -13.42
CA ALA A 357 -17.67 -11.80 -14.66
C ALA A 357 -18.98 -10.98 -14.74
N SER A 358 -19.40 -10.31 -13.65
CA SER A 358 -20.59 -9.44 -13.68
C SER A 358 -20.31 -8.19 -14.52
N PRO A 359 -21.24 -7.73 -15.38
CA PRO A 359 -21.00 -6.59 -16.27
C PRO A 359 -20.57 -5.30 -15.57
N ALA A 360 -21.16 -5.01 -14.40
CA ALA A 360 -20.84 -3.84 -13.60
C ALA A 360 -19.40 -3.86 -13.09
N LEU A 361 -18.96 -5.01 -12.54
CA LEU A 361 -17.60 -5.14 -12.03
C LEU A 361 -16.57 -5.23 -13.17
N ALA A 362 -16.87 -5.95 -14.26
CA ALA A 362 -15.98 -6.06 -15.42
C ALA A 362 -15.61 -4.69 -16.00
N THR A 363 -16.58 -3.78 -16.11
CA THR A 363 -16.35 -2.41 -16.56
C THR A 363 -15.45 -1.63 -15.59
N ALA A 364 -15.70 -1.73 -14.28
CA ALA A 364 -14.87 -1.08 -13.27
C ALA A 364 -13.42 -1.64 -13.28
N LEU A 365 -13.27 -2.97 -13.40
CA LEU A 365 -11.98 -3.66 -13.40
C LEU A 365 -11.08 -3.26 -14.58
N ALA A 366 -11.64 -2.88 -15.73
CA ALA A 366 -10.84 -2.41 -16.86
C ALA A 366 -10.04 -1.13 -16.54
N SER A 367 -10.55 -0.29 -15.64
CA SER A 367 -9.91 0.98 -15.27
C SER A 367 -9.16 0.94 -13.93
N LEU A 368 -9.47 -0.04 -13.08
CA LEU A 368 -9.01 -0.09 -11.69
C LEU A 368 -7.48 -0.23 -11.55
N PRO A 369 -6.76 -1.10 -12.30
CA PRO A 369 -5.30 -1.15 -12.23
C PRO A 369 -4.64 0.17 -12.62
N ALA A 370 -5.16 0.85 -13.64
CA ALA A 370 -4.65 2.15 -14.05
C ALA A 370 -4.95 3.24 -13.01
N GLY A 371 -6.14 3.21 -12.40
CA GLY A 371 -6.51 4.06 -11.28
C GLY A 371 -5.58 3.87 -10.09
N LEU A 372 -5.33 2.62 -9.70
CA LEU A 372 -4.41 2.26 -8.63
C LEU A 372 -3.00 2.79 -8.90
N ARG A 373 -2.44 2.58 -10.10
CA ARG A 373 -1.12 3.10 -10.46
C ARG A 373 -1.02 4.63 -10.35
N ARG A 374 -2.13 5.34 -10.61
CA ARG A 374 -2.19 6.82 -10.50
C ARG A 374 -2.40 7.31 -9.07
N GLN A 375 -3.08 6.55 -8.22
CA GLN A 375 -3.53 7.00 -6.89
C GLN A 375 -2.67 6.42 -5.75
N ALA A 376 -2.11 5.23 -5.92
CA ALA A 376 -1.29 4.60 -4.91
C ALA A 376 0.00 5.39 -4.72
N ALA A 377 0.26 5.77 -3.47
CA ALA A 377 1.47 6.45 -3.06
C ALA A 377 2.09 5.72 -1.89
N GLY A 378 3.40 5.89 -1.72
CA GLY A 378 4.14 5.29 -0.62
C GLY A 378 4.03 3.75 -0.59
N ALA A 379 3.83 3.19 0.59
CA ALA A 379 3.77 1.74 0.81
C ALA A 379 2.66 1.03 0.00
N ALA A 380 1.54 1.71 -0.24
CA ALA A 380 0.42 1.16 -1.01
C ALA A 380 0.77 0.94 -2.49
N GLN A 381 1.80 1.61 -3.02
CA GLN A 381 2.29 1.36 -4.37
C GLN A 381 2.94 -0.03 -4.51
N VAL A 382 3.50 -0.55 -3.40
CA VAL A 382 4.13 -1.88 -3.35
C VAL A 382 3.07 -2.96 -3.16
N ALA A 383 2.20 -2.81 -2.15
CA ALA A 383 1.21 -3.84 -1.81
C ALA A 383 -0.02 -3.87 -2.74
N GLY A 384 -0.41 -2.70 -3.27
CA GLY A 384 -1.66 -2.51 -3.99
C GLY A 384 -1.90 -3.49 -5.14
N PRO A 385 -0.94 -3.73 -6.04
CA PRO A 385 -1.11 -4.67 -7.15
C PRO A 385 -1.43 -6.09 -6.69
N ALA A 386 -0.72 -6.60 -5.69
CA ALA A 386 -0.93 -7.93 -5.13
C ALA A 386 -2.28 -8.03 -4.39
N ILE A 387 -2.66 -7.00 -3.62
CA ILE A 387 -3.98 -6.90 -2.97
C ILE A 387 -5.11 -6.93 -4.00
N LEU A 388 -4.98 -6.13 -5.07
CA LEU A 388 -5.96 -6.08 -6.15
C LEU A 388 -6.10 -7.44 -6.83
N ALA A 389 -4.97 -8.08 -7.18
CA ALA A 389 -4.97 -9.38 -7.83
C ALA A 389 -5.58 -10.46 -6.93
N ALA A 390 -5.16 -10.56 -5.68
CA ALA A 390 -5.71 -11.52 -4.71
C ALA A 390 -7.22 -11.35 -4.50
N ALA A 391 -7.72 -10.10 -4.45
CA ALA A 391 -9.14 -9.83 -4.29
C ALA A 391 -9.96 -10.23 -5.53
N VAL A 392 -9.47 -9.90 -6.73
CA VAL A 392 -10.18 -10.16 -7.99
C VAL A 392 -10.11 -11.64 -8.39
N GLU A 393 -8.93 -12.26 -8.31
CA GLU A 393 -8.79 -13.70 -8.57
C GLU A 393 -9.52 -14.51 -7.50
N GLY A 394 -9.37 -14.15 -6.23
CA GLY A 394 -10.08 -14.80 -5.13
C GLY A 394 -11.60 -14.71 -5.27
N ALA A 395 -12.15 -13.65 -5.88
CA ALA A 395 -13.58 -13.52 -6.14
C ALA A 395 -14.13 -14.48 -7.22
N GLN A 396 -13.26 -15.16 -7.97
CA GLN A 396 -13.65 -16.15 -9.00
C GLN A 396 -13.66 -17.58 -8.48
N LEU A 397 -13.20 -17.79 -7.24
CA LEU A 397 -12.88 -19.10 -6.69
C LEU A 397 -13.74 -19.40 -5.45
N ASP A 398 -13.76 -20.66 -5.02
CA ASP A 398 -14.24 -20.99 -3.68
C ASP A 398 -13.32 -20.41 -2.59
N VAL A 399 -13.80 -20.36 -1.35
CA VAL A 399 -13.10 -19.70 -0.22
C VAL A 399 -11.74 -20.32 0.07
N ASP A 400 -11.62 -21.65 -0.04
CA ASP A 400 -10.39 -22.35 0.32
C ASP A 400 -9.32 -22.16 -0.77
N THR A 401 -9.72 -22.24 -2.05
CA THR A 401 -8.83 -21.96 -3.18
C THR A 401 -8.45 -20.48 -3.25
N ALA A 402 -9.38 -19.55 -2.97
CA ALA A 402 -9.08 -18.12 -2.84
C ALA A 402 -8.03 -17.85 -1.74
N GLY A 403 -8.10 -18.58 -0.61
CA GLY A 403 -7.09 -18.50 0.44
C GLY A 403 -5.70 -18.98 0.01
N VAL A 404 -5.61 -19.93 -0.93
CA VAL A 404 -4.32 -20.33 -1.54
C VAL A 404 -3.75 -19.18 -2.37
N VAL A 405 -4.57 -18.51 -3.18
CA VAL A 405 -4.15 -17.35 -3.99
C VAL A 405 -3.67 -16.21 -3.09
N GLU A 406 -4.41 -15.88 -2.04
CA GLU A 406 -4.01 -14.89 -1.04
C GLU A 406 -2.63 -15.22 -0.43
N SER A 407 -2.41 -16.49 -0.06
CA SER A 407 -1.13 -16.95 0.53
C SER A 407 0.05 -16.81 -0.46
N ARG A 408 -0.18 -16.98 -1.76
CA ARG A 408 0.86 -16.83 -2.80
C ARG A 408 1.28 -15.37 -2.95
N TYR A 409 0.31 -14.46 -3.07
CA TYR A 409 0.60 -13.03 -3.16
C TYR A 409 1.25 -12.49 -1.89
N PHE A 410 0.84 -12.97 -0.72
CA PHE A 410 1.53 -12.64 0.53
C PHE A 410 2.98 -13.10 0.52
N ALA A 411 3.24 -14.35 0.12
CA ALA A 411 4.60 -14.90 0.06
C ALA A 411 5.51 -14.10 -0.88
N GLU A 412 5.00 -13.67 -2.03
CA GLU A 412 5.71 -12.77 -2.95
C GLU A 412 6.03 -11.42 -2.28
N LEU A 413 5.03 -10.77 -1.66
CA LEU A 413 5.22 -9.47 -1.01
C LEU A 413 6.21 -9.53 0.15
N VAL A 414 5.96 -10.40 1.15
CA VAL A 414 6.73 -10.42 2.39
C VAL A 414 8.21 -10.73 2.16
N THR A 415 8.53 -11.51 1.13
CA THR A 415 9.91 -11.84 0.77
C THR A 415 10.56 -10.81 -0.15
N SER A 416 9.77 -9.91 -0.74
CA SER A 416 10.26 -8.84 -1.61
C SER A 416 11.14 -7.85 -0.86
N GLN A 417 12.14 -7.31 -1.57
CA GLN A 417 13.02 -6.29 -0.99
C GLN A 417 12.26 -5.01 -0.64
N ALA A 418 11.26 -4.64 -1.46
CA ALA A 418 10.45 -3.44 -1.23
C ALA A 418 9.66 -3.52 0.09
N SER A 419 9.03 -4.66 0.38
CA SER A 419 8.32 -4.84 1.66
C SER A 419 9.27 -4.91 2.84
N LYS A 420 10.43 -5.57 2.72
CA LYS A 420 11.48 -5.57 3.76
C LYS A 420 11.97 -4.16 4.07
N ASN A 421 12.15 -3.34 3.04
CA ASN A 421 12.53 -1.94 3.19
C ASN A 421 11.47 -1.12 3.92
N LEU A 422 10.19 -1.32 3.58
CA LEU A 422 9.07 -0.64 4.23
C LEU A 422 8.89 -1.06 5.68
N VAL A 423 9.01 -2.35 5.99
CA VAL A 423 8.95 -2.87 7.36
C VAL A 423 10.11 -2.27 8.18
N GLN A 424 11.34 -2.25 7.66
CA GLN A 424 12.44 -1.59 8.35
C GLN A 424 12.11 -0.11 8.65
N ALA A 425 11.70 0.64 7.62
CA ALA A 425 11.53 2.09 7.76
C ALA A 425 10.36 2.48 8.68
N PHE A 426 9.17 1.90 8.46
CA PHE A 426 7.95 2.32 9.14
C PHE A 426 7.70 1.60 10.46
N PHE A 427 8.44 0.52 10.76
CA PHE A 427 8.35 -0.16 12.05
C PHE A 427 9.62 0.00 12.89
N VAL A 428 10.78 -0.39 12.38
CA VAL A 428 12.02 -0.40 13.17
C VAL A 428 12.59 1.01 13.32
N ASP A 429 12.84 1.71 12.20
CA ASP A 429 13.44 3.04 12.22
C ASP A 429 12.50 4.06 12.85
N MET A 430 11.22 4.07 12.46
CA MET A 430 10.22 4.94 13.07
C MET A 430 10.05 4.68 14.57
N GLY A 431 10.13 3.42 15.01
CA GLY A 431 10.10 3.07 16.43
C GLY A 431 11.27 3.67 17.22
N ARG A 432 12.49 3.60 16.66
CA ARG A 432 13.70 4.21 17.25
C ARG A 432 13.55 5.72 17.34
N VAL A 433 13.16 6.36 16.25
CA VAL A 433 13.06 7.81 16.16
C VAL A 433 11.98 8.37 17.10
N VAL A 434 10.85 7.69 17.23
CA VAL A 434 9.81 8.08 18.21
C VAL A 434 10.30 7.90 19.64
N ALA A 435 11.07 6.84 19.93
CA ALA A 435 11.65 6.61 21.26
C ALA A 435 12.70 7.68 21.62
N GLU A 436 13.57 8.05 20.67
CA GLU A 436 14.55 9.14 20.81
C GLU A 436 13.86 10.49 21.09
N GLY A 437 12.80 10.80 20.34
CA GLY A 437 12.01 12.02 20.54
C GLY A 437 11.27 12.03 21.88
N ALA A 438 10.76 10.89 22.34
CA ALA A 438 10.11 10.77 23.64
C ALA A 438 11.11 10.93 24.80
N ALA A 439 12.35 10.47 24.65
CA ALA A 439 13.42 10.67 25.63
C ALA A 439 13.86 12.14 25.74
N SER A 440 13.61 12.94 24.71
CA SER A 440 13.96 14.36 24.64
C SER A 440 12.82 15.31 25.04
N ALA A 441 11.60 14.79 25.25
CA ALA A 441 10.43 15.58 25.61
C ALA A 441 10.34 15.79 27.13
N ASP A 442 10.46 17.03 27.60
CA ASP A 442 10.16 17.41 28.98
C ASP A 442 8.65 17.31 29.25
N GLY A 443 8.21 16.25 29.92
CA GLY A 443 6.88 16.14 30.53
C GLY A 443 6.19 14.78 30.38
N PRO A 444 5.50 14.28 31.43
CA PRO A 444 4.79 13.01 31.36
C PRO A 444 3.51 13.11 30.52
N GLY A 445 3.44 12.32 29.44
CA GLY A 445 2.18 12.03 28.74
C GLY A 445 2.06 12.51 27.29
N GLY A 446 3.05 13.20 26.74
CA GLY A 446 3.08 13.53 25.31
C GLY A 446 3.46 12.31 24.46
N ARG A 447 2.59 11.87 23.54
CA ARG A 447 3.03 10.95 22.47
C ARG A 447 3.92 11.73 21.52
N ALA A 448 5.25 11.57 21.64
CA ALA A 448 6.19 12.14 20.69
C ALA A 448 5.82 11.70 19.26
N ARG A 449 5.57 12.67 18.38
CA ARG A 449 5.46 12.43 16.94
C ARG A 449 6.76 12.89 16.32
N PHE A 450 7.36 12.04 15.49
CA PHE A 450 8.50 12.46 14.69
C PHE A 450 8.03 13.42 13.61
N GLU A 451 8.67 14.58 13.53
CA GLU A 451 8.52 15.54 12.45
C GLU A 451 9.87 15.69 11.73
N ALA A 452 9.85 15.55 10.41
CA ALA A 452 11.06 15.63 9.60
C ALA A 452 11.64 17.06 9.68
N PRO A 453 12.95 17.25 9.92
CA PRO A 453 13.54 18.58 9.97
C PRO A 453 13.31 19.34 8.65
N LYS A 454 12.71 20.54 8.73
CA LYS A 454 12.40 21.36 7.54
C LYS A 454 13.63 21.57 6.65
N ALA A 455 14.77 21.94 7.24
CA ALA A 455 16.02 22.16 6.51
C ALA A 455 16.49 20.92 5.73
N PHE A 456 16.25 19.71 6.25
CA PHE A 456 16.55 18.47 5.53
C PHE A 456 15.58 18.27 4.36
N VAL A 457 14.27 18.41 4.62
CA VAL A 457 13.22 18.21 3.60
C VAL A 457 13.41 19.18 2.43
N ASP A 458 13.65 20.46 2.72
CA ASP A 458 13.81 21.50 1.69
C ASP A 458 15.01 21.20 0.79
N ARG A 459 16.15 20.77 1.34
CA ARG A 459 17.34 20.43 0.55
C ARG A 459 17.11 19.25 -0.38
N LEU A 460 16.39 18.22 0.08
CA LEU A 460 16.06 17.04 -0.72
C LEU A 460 15.07 17.39 -1.84
N LEU A 461 14.04 18.17 -1.53
CA LEU A 461 13.10 18.65 -2.55
C LEU A 461 13.78 19.58 -3.55
N GLY A 462 14.69 20.45 -3.10
CA GLY A 462 15.47 21.33 -3.96
C GLY A 462 16.18 20.60 -5.09
N VAL A 463 16.99 19.60 -4.74
CA VAL A 463 17.73 18.81 -5.74
C VAL A 463 16.80 18.01 -6.66
N TYR A 464 15.68 17.51 -6.12
CA TYR A 464 14.68 16.77 -6.91
C TYR A 464 14.07 17.65 -8.00
N LEU A 465 13.65 18.86 -7.63
CA LEU A 465 13.02 19.82 -8.54
C LEU A 465 14.02 20.42 -9.52
N ALA A 466 15.23 20.76 -9.04
CA ALA A 466 16.30 21.27 -9.88
C ALA A 466 16.69 20.24 -10.95
N GLU A 467 16.82 18.96 -10.59
CA GLU A 467 17.15 17.91 -11.57
C GLU A 467 16.05 17.72 -12.62
N ALA A 468 14.79 17.86 -12.24
CA ALA A 468 13.67 17.83 -13.19
C ALA A 468 13.69 19.01 -14.16
N ALA A 469 13.97 20.22 -13.67
CA ALA A 469 14.13 21.40 -14.52
C ALA A 469 15.35 21.25 -15.45
N ALA A 470 16.48 20.77 -14.93
CA ALA A 470 17.68 20.51 -15.72
C ALA A 470 17.42 19.51 -16.86
N MET A 471 16.69 18.41 -16.59
CA MET A 471 16.29 17.46 -17.64
C MET A 471 15.48 18.12 -18.76
N VAL A 472 14.57 19.05 -18.42
CA VAL A 472 13.82 19.82 -19.44
C VAL A 472 14.78 20.67 -20.26
N GLY A 473 15.72 21.37 -19.63
CA GLY A 473 16.74 22.18 -20.31
C GLY A 473 17.70 21.38 -21.20
N GLU A 474 17.96 20.12 -20.85
CA GLU A 474 18.72 19.16 -21.66
C GLU A 474 17.89 18.56 -22.83
N GLY A 475 16.63 19.00 -22.99
CA GLY A 475 15.72 18.56 -24.04
C GLY A 475 15.05 17.22 -23.81
N VAL A 476 15.00 16.74 -22.57
CA VAL A 476 14.12 15.62 -22.20
C VAL A 476 12.66 16.10 -22.27
N PRO A 477 11.77 15.40 -22.98
CA PRO A 477 10.36 15.77 -23.02
C PRO A 477 9.77 15.84 -21.60
N ALA A 478 9.15 16.98 -21.25
CA ALA A 478 8.52 17.18 -19.94
C ALA A 478 7.56 16.04 -19.51
N PRO A 479 6.74 15.43 -20.40
CA PRO A 479 5.96 14.24 -20.02
C PRO A 479 6.81 13.05 -19.57
N SER A 480 8.00 12.86 -20.15
CA SER A 480 8.92 11.79 -19.76
C SER A 480 9.56 12.06 -18.39
N VAL A 481 9.90 13.32 -18.08
CA VAL A 481 10.38 13.73 -16.75
C VAL A 481 9.33 13.47 -15.68
N GLU A 482 8.08 13.83 -15.98
CA GLU A 482 6.93 13.57 -15.11
C GLU A 482 6.70 12.08 -14.86
N GLN A 483 6.70 11.28 -15.93
CA GLN A 483 6.56 9.84 -15.84
C GLN A 483 7.73 9.19 -15.11
N ALA A 484 8.95 9.69 -15.27
CA ALA A 484 10.12 9.18 -14.56
C ALA A 484 9.94 9.36 -13.04
N GLY A 485 9.51 10.53 -12.56
CA GLY A 485 9.24 10.74 -11.13
C GLY A 485 8.16 9.80 -10.59
N VAL A 486 7.03 9.70 -11.28
CA VAL A 486 5.90 8.84 -10.87
C VAL A 486 6.30 7.35 -10.87
N GLN A 487 6.97 6.87 -11.92
CA GLN A 487 7.36 5.47 -12.05
C GLN A 487 8.59 5.11 -11.21
N ALA A 488 9.41 6.09 -10.81
CA ALA A 488 10.42 5.92 -9.76
C ALA A 488 9.78 5.78 -8.37
N GLY A 489 8.50 6.14 -8.21
CA GLY A 489 7.73 6.00 -6.98
C GLY A 489 7.70 7.24 -6.10
N PHE A 490 8.08 8.40 -6.62
CA PHE A 490 7.96 9.67 -5.90
C PHE A 490 6.48 10.00 -5.68
N ARG A 491 6.14 10.56 -4.51
CA ARG A 491 4.76 10.92 -4.18
C ARG A 491 4.19 11.98 -5.12
N SER A 492 5.04 12.91 -5.54
CA SER A 492 4.66 14.07 -6.34
C SER A 492 5.44 14.09 -7.65
N SER A 493 4.68 14.25 -8.73
CA SER A 493 5.15 14.70 -10.04
C SER A 493 6.13 15.88 -9.92
N PRO A 494 7.35 15.81 -10.46
CA PRO A 494 8.40 16.79 -10.21
C PRO A 494 8.08 18.18 -10.75
N LEU A 495 7.73 18.31 -12.04
CA LEU A 495 7.44 19.63 -12.63
C LEU A 495 6.14 20.22 -12.08
N ARG A 496 5.16 19.37 -11.76
CA ARG A 496 3.95 19.79 -11.05
C ARG A 496 4.30 20.39 -9.69
N LEU A 497 5.21 19.75 -8.96
CA LEU A 497 5.63 20.25 -7.64
C LEU A 497 6.41 21.57 -7.78
N CYS A 498 7.16 21.77 -8.87
CA CYS A 498 7.76 23.07 -9.20
C CYS A 498 6.71 24.18 -9.39
N ASP A 499 5.50 23.88 -9.87
CA ASP A 499 4.46 24.90 -10.00
C ASP A 499 3.71 25.16 -8.69
N GLU A 500 3.65 24.16 -7.80
CA GLU A 500 2.95 24.23 -6.51
C GLU A 500 3.78 24.99 -5.45
N LEU A 501 5.10 24.79 -5.44
CA LEU A 501 6.07 25.58 -4.68
C LEU A 501 6.51 26.69 -5.63
N THR A 502 6.16 27.97 -5.42
CA THR A 502 6.45 29.06 -6.38
C THR A 502 7.87 28.93 -6.99
N LEU A 503 8.04 29.18 -8.29
CA LEU A 503 9.34 28.94 -8.96
C LEU A 503 10.49 29.74 -8.33
N ALA A 504 10.18 30.84 -7.63
CA ALA A 504 11.12 31.59 -6.80
C ALA A 504 11.69 30.78 -5.62
N THR A 505 10.84 30.00 -4.90
CA THR A 505 11.29 29.10 -3.83
C THR A 505 12.13 27.95 -4.38
N VAL A 506 11.75 27.41 -5.55
CA VAL A 506 12.54 26.38 -6.24
C VAL A 506 13.89 26.91 -6.68
N ARG A 507 13.93 28.14 -7.22
CA ARG A 507 15.16 28.85 -7.60
C ARG A 507 16.06 29.10 -6.39
N ALA A 508 15.52 29.65 -5.28
CA ALA A 508 16.30 29.88 -4.06
C ALA A 508 16.94 28.59 -3.52
N THR A 509 16.20 27.48 -3.56
CA THR A 509 16.72 26.17 -3.13
C THR A 509 17.77 25.61 -4.12
N ALA A 510 17.58 25.79 -5.43
CA ALA A 510 18.54 25.39 -6.46
C ALA A 510 19.84 26.22 -6.40
N THR A 511 19.75 27.53 -6.14
CA THR A 511 20.91 28.41 -5.94
C THR A 511 21.68 28.04 -4.68
N ALA A 512 20.99 27.78 -3.56
CA ALA A 512 21.61 27.28 -2.33
C ALA A 512 22.28 25.91 -2.53
N THR A 513 21.83 25.11 -3.50
CA THR A 513 22.44 23.82 -3.86
C THR A 513 23.69 24.00 -4.75
N ALA A 514 23.68 24.97 -5.66
CA ALA A 514 24.78 25.24 -6.60
C ALA A 514 26.02 25.89 -5.94
N THR A 515 25.86 26.56 -4.80
CA THR A 515 26.94 27.23 -4.07
C THR A 515 27.69 26.32 -3.09
N VAL A 516 27.21 25.10 -2.82
CA VAL A 516 27.86 24.14 -1.90
C VAL A 516 28.97 23.38 -2.63
N GLY A 517 30.03 24.13 -2.97
CA GLY A 517 31.34 23.61 -3.39
C GLY A 517 32.50 24.13 -2.52
N ALA A 518 32.20 24.92 -1.47
CA ALA A 518 33.22 25.48 -0.58
C ALA A 518 32.81 25.33 0.90
N VAL A 519 33.80 24.92 1.69
CA VAL A 519 33.74 24.58 3.11
C VAL A 519 33.04 25.66 3.97
N GLY A 520 32.03 25.25 4.75
CA GLY A 520 31.67 25.85 6.05
C GLY A 520 30.58 26.95 6.09
N GLY A 521 29.46 26.65 6.75
CA GLY A 521 28.60 27.63 7.45
C GLY A 521 27.37 28.15 6.68
N VAL A 522 26.26 27.40 6.66
CA VAL A 522 25.03 27.74 5.89
C VAL A 522 23.86 28.26 6.75
N ALA A 523 24.04 28.48 8.06
CA ALA A 523 22.94 28.92 8.92
C ALA A 523 22.56 30.42 8.75
N ALA A 524 23.48 31.26 8.27
CA ALA A 524 23.26 32.71 8.18
C ALA A 524 22.65 33.18 6.85
N THR A 525 22.85 32.43 5.76
CA THR A 525 22.52 32.89 4.39
C THR A 525 21.09 32.57 3.94
N VAL A 526 20.42 31.61 4.59
CA VAL A 526 19.04 31.23 4.23
C VAL A 526 18.02 32.27 4.72
N ALA A 527 18.24 32.87 5.90
CA ALA A 527 17.36 33.92 6.42
C ALA A 527 17.50 35.24 5.63
N GLU A 528 18.70 35.56 5.14
CA GLU A 528 18.94 36.72 4.28
C GLU A 528 18.35 36.52 2.87
N ALA A 529 18.44 35.32 2.30
CA ALA A 529 17.84 34.99 1.00
C ALA A 529 16.30 34.90 1.02
N GLU A 530 15.70 34.43 2.12
CA GLU A 530 14.24 34.48 2.31
C GLU A 530 13.72 35.93 2.42
N ALA A 531 14.48 36.81 3.08
CA ALA A 531 14.15 38.23 3.20
C ALA A 531 14.36 39.01 1.88
N GLU A 532 15.38 38.66 1.09
CA GLU A 532 15.61 39.24 -0.23
C GLU A 532 14.56 38.77 -1.26
N ALA A 533 14.11 37.51 -1.20
CA ALA A 533 13.09 36.98 -2.10
C ALA A 533 11.68 37.59 -1.87
N GLU A 534 11.35 38.00 -0.64
CA GLU A 534 10.14 38.79 -0.37
C GLU A 534 10.26 40.25 -0.86
N ALA A 535 11.48 40.80 -0.91
CA ALA A 535 11.74 42.16 -1.39
C ALA A 535 11.82 42.27 -2.92
N GLU A 536 12.30 41.23 -3.61
CA GLU A 536 12.49 41.21 -5.07
C GLU A 536 11.17 41.03 -5.86
N ALA A 537 10.07 40.65 -5.21
CA ALA A 537 8.76 40.48 -5.83
C ALA A 537 8.09 41.80 -6.30
N VAL A 538 8.74 42.97 -6.13
CA VAL A 538 8.15 44.31 -6.41
C VAL A 538 9.01 45.22 -7.29
N ALA A 539 10.21 44.84 -7.75
CA ALA A 539 11.06 45.74 -8.56
C ALA A 539 11.69 45.08 -9.80
N GLU A 540 11.69 45.82 -10.92
CA GLU A 540 12.39 45.46 -12.16
C GLU A 540 13.90 45.26 -11.91
N ALA A 541 14.44 44.19 -12.50
CA ALA A 541 15.84 43.77 -12.35
C ALA A 541 16.85 44.79 -12.90
N PRO A 542 17.97 45.05 -12.21
CA PRO A 542 19.16 45.61 -12.85
C PRO A 542 20.10 44.49 -13.31
N ALA A 543 20.62 44.65 -14.53
CA ALA A 543 21.72 43.85 -15.06
C ALA A 543 23.02 44.14 -14.28
N GLY A 544 23.67 43.09 -13.76
CA GLY A 544 24.97 43.17 -13.11
C GLY A 544 25.84 41.98 -13.48
N GLU A 545 26.89 42.23 -14.26
CA GLU A 545 27.95 41.28 -14.59
C GLU A 545 28.84 40.98 -13.37
N GLY A 546 29.25 39.72 -13.22
CA GLY A 546 30.50 39.38 -12.53
C GLY A 546 30.42 38.36 -11.39
N ALA A 547 30.29 37.08 -11.74
CA ALA A 547 30.90 35.98 -10.99
C ALA A 547 31.05 34.77 -11.91
N VAL A 548 32.27 34.53 -12.41
CA VAL A 548 32.57 33.30 -13.18
C VAL A 548 32.67 32.15 -12.17
N ALA A 549 31.59 31.40 -12.02
CA ALA A 549 31.58 30.14 -11.27
C ALA A 549 32.33 29.07 -12.09
N THR A 550 33.39 28.49 -11.52
CA THR A 550 34.18 27.41 -12.14
C THR A 550 33.57 26.02 -11.94
N GLY A 551 32.24 25.90 -11.82
CA GLY A 551 31.51 24.63 -11.80
C GLY A 551 30.61 24.53 -13.04
N GLN A 552 30.53 23.36 -13.67
CA GLN A 552 29.52 23.13 -14.71
C GLN A 552 28.13 23.49 -14.17
N ASP A 553 27.46 24.41 -14.87
CA ASP A 553 26.12 24.89 -14.53
C ASP A 553 25.15 23.71 -14.38
N HIS A 554 24.37 23.71 -13.29
CA HIS A 554 23.32 22.73 -13.02
C HIS A 554 22.22 22.76 -14.09
N GLY A 555 22.12 23.83 -14.91
CA GLY A 555 21.19 23.98 -16.02
C GLY A 555 19.73 24.23 -15.59
N ALA A 556 19.40 23.90 -14.34
CA ALA A 556 18.09 24.14 -13.74
C ALA A 556 17.77 25.63 -13.65
N LEU A 557 18.73 26.45 -13.20
CA LEU A 557 18.54 27.89 -13.03
C LEU A 557 18.22 28.55 -14.37
N ALA A 558 18.94 28.20 -15.45
CA ALA A 558 18.66 28.70 -16.78
C ALA A 558 17.22 28.41 -17.24
N VAL A 559 16.69 27.22 -16.94
CA VAL A 559 15.29 26.88 -17.26
C VAL A 559 14.32 27.68 -16.41
N LEU A 560 14.54 27.74 -15.10
CA LEU A 560 13.67 28.45 -14.16
C LEU A 560 13.63 29.96 -14.43
N ASP A 561 14.76 30.57 -14.74
CA ASP A 561 14.89 31.99 -15.06
C ASP A 561 14.21 32.33 -16.39
N ARG A 562 14.33 31.49 -17.42
CA ARG A 562 13.59 31.67 -18.67
C ARG A 562 12.09 31.49 -18.45
N MET A 563 11.67 30.47 -17.68
CA MET A 563 10.27 30.25 -17.34
C MET A 563 9.66 31.47 -16.63
N ALA A 564 10.30 31.98 -15.59
CA ALA A 564 9.78 33.10 -14.80
C ALA A 564 9.97 34.46 -15.50
N GLY A 565 11.16 34.74 -16.02
CA GLY A 565 11.54 36.04 -16.58
C GLY A 565 11.16 36.22 -18.04
N GLU A 566 11.55 35.29 -18.92
CA GLU A 566 11.29 35.40 -20.37
C GLU A 566 9.82 35.11 -20.71
N PHE A 567 9.24 34.08 -20.08
CA PHE A 567 7.89 33.62 -20.41
C PHE A 567 6.80 34.06 -19.42
N GLY A 568 7.17 34.69 -18.31
CA GLY A 568 6.21 35.16 -17.29
C GLY A 568 5.46 34.04 -16.56
N ARG A 569 6.04 32.84 -16.48
CA ARG A 569 5.41 31.61 -15.98
C ARG A 569 5.98 31.21 -14.62
N SER A 570 5.69 31.99 -13.58
CA SER A 570 6.28 31.85 -12.23
C SER A 570 5.64 30.77 -11.33
N GLY A 571 4.64 30.03 -11.83
CA GLY A 571 4.01 28.89 -11.15
C GLY A 571 2.49 29.02 -11.03
N ARG A 572 1.88 28.10 -10.28
CA ARG A 572 0.41 27.99 -10.15
C ARG A 572 -0.25 29.27 -9.64
N ALA A 573 0.38 29.96 -8.68
CA ALA A 573 -0.15 31.19 -8.09
C ALA A 573 -0.30 32.32 -9.14
N ALA A 574 0.57 32.35 -10.14
CA ALA A 574 0.49 33.27 -11.27
C ALA A 574 -0.38 32.75 -12.44
N GLY A 575 -1.05 31.60 -12.25
CA GLY A 575 -1.88 30.97 -13.28
C GLY A 575 -1.10 30.24 -14.40
N ALA A 576 0.23 30.26 -14.37
CA ALA A 576 1.07 29.68 -15.41
C ALA A 576 2.44 29.27 -14.87
N GLY A 577 2.84 28.02 -15.11
CA GLY A 577 4.17 27.47 -14.80
C GLY A 577 4.59 26.46 -15.87
N PHE A 578 5.22 25.35 -15.50
CA PHE A 578 5.40 24.20 -16.40
C PHE A 578 4.06 23.68 -16.95
N TYR A 579 2.98 23.90 -16.20
CA TYR A 579 1.62 23.62 -16.62
C TYR A 579 0.85 24.90 -16.98
N GLU A 580 -0.17 24.70 -17.82
CA GLU A 580 -1.28 25.63 -17.99
C GLU A 580 -2.33 25.39 -16.92
N TYR A 581 -2.87 26.47 -16.38
CA TYR A 581 -3.98 26.44 -15.43
C TYR A 581 -5.18 27.20 -15.98
N ALA A 582 -6.35 26.55 -15.93
CA ALA A 582 -7.64 27.14 -16.24
C ALA A 582 -8.52 27.03 -14.99
N ASP A 583 -9.07 28.15 -14.52
CA ASP A 583 -9.89 28.22 -13.30
C ASP A 583 -9.22 27.58 -12.06
N GLY A 584 -7.91 27.77 -11.91
CA GLY A 584 -7.10 27.19 -10.82
C GLY A 584 -6.89 25.67 -10.91
N ARG A 585 -7.38 25.03 -11.97
CA ARG A 585 -7.17 23.60 -12.30
C ARG A 585 -6.14 23.43 -13.40
N ARG A 586 -5.39 22.35 -13.32
CA ARG A 586 -4.35 22.01 -14.29
C ARG A 586 -4.98 21.56 -15.62
N ALA A 587 -4.70 22.27 -16.71
CA ALA A 587 -5.20 21.96 -18.04
C ALA A 587 -4.27 21.00 -18.81
N GLY A 588 -2.95 21.15 -18.66
CA GLY A 588 -1.95 20.32 -19.32
C GLY A 588 -0.55 20.91 -19.20
N LEU A 589 0.48 20.14 -19.60
CA LEU A 589 1.84 20.69 -19.72
C LEU A 589 1.85 21.77 -20.81
N TRP A 590 2.56 22.87 -20.54
CA TRP A 590 2.65 23.98 -21.48
C TRP A 590 3.33 23.54 -22.78
N LYS A 591 2.67 23.81 -23.92
CA LYS A 591 3.19 23.39 -25.24
C LYS A 591 4.55 24.02 -25.56
N GLY A 592 4.79 25.24 -25.10
CA GLY A 592 6.05 25.97 -25.29
C GLY A 592 7.27 25.28 -24.66
N LEU A 593 7.09 24.36 -23.70
CA LEU A 593 8.22 23.57 -23.17
C LEU A 593 8.93 22.78 -24.27
N ARG A 594 8.19 22.24 -25.24
CA ARG A 594 8.78 21.54 -26.39
C ARG A 594 9.43 22.53 -27.36
N GLU A 595 8.80 23.67 -27.57
CA GLU A 595 9.25 24.68 -28.55
C GLU A 595 10.54 25.37 -28.11
N HIS A 596 10.70 25.63 -26.82
CA HIS A 596 11.82 26.41 -26.29
C HIS A 596 12.95 25.58 -25.67
N PHE A 597 12.67 24.32 -25.31
CA PHE A 597 13.65 23.44 -24.67
C PHE A 597 13.78 22.07 -25.36
N GLY A 598 12.98 21.74 -26.38
CA GLY A 598 13.12 20.48 -27.10
C GLY A 598 14.41 20.41 -27.93
N LYS A 599 14.93 19.21 -28.21
CA LYS A 599 16.14 19.00 -29.02
C LYS A 599 16.08 19.59 -30.45
N ASP A 600 14.88 19.86 -30.96
CA ASP A 600 14.65 20.46 -32.28
C ASP A 600 14.58 22.01 -32.22
N ALA A 601 14.70 22.61 -31.03
CA ALA A 601 14.66 24.06 -30.84
C ALA A 601 15.95 24.76 -31.31
N ASP A 602 17.05 24.01 -31.39
CA ASP A 602 18.32 24.45 -32.00
C ASP A 602 18.31 24.10 -33.50
N GLY A 603 17.56 24.87 -34.29
CA GLY A 603 17.44 24.65 -35.73
C GLY A 603 18.74 24.94 -36.50
N ASP A 604 19.26 23.91 -37.17
CA ASP A 604 19.70 24.11 -38.57
C ASP A 604 18.50 23.81 -39.47
N GLY A 605 18.25 24.71 -40.42
CA GLY A 605 17.03 24.75 -41.19
C GLY A 605 16.96 23.70 -42.29
N GLY A 606 15.77 23.12 -42.45
CA GLY A 606 15.31 22.54 -43.72
C GLY A 606 15.00 21.05 -43.66
N GLY A 607 13.73 20.72 -43.90
CA GLY A 607 13.32 19.36 -44.26
C GLY A 607 11.93 18.99 -43.76
N ASP A 608 10.94 19.27 -44.60
CA ASP A 608 9.56 18.80 -44.65
C ASP A 608 9.02 17.82 -43.60
N GLY A 609 7.80 18.14 -43.17
CA GLY A 609 7.05 17.44 -42.15
C GLY A 609 6.79 15.97 -42.46
N ALA A 610 7.07 15.14 -41.46
CA ALA A 610 6.42 13.85 -41.30
C ALA A 610 5.86 13.80 -39.87
N ALA A 611 4.53 13.86 -39.78
CA ALA A 611 3.78 13.55 -38.58
C ALA A 611 4.26 12.20 -38.03
N ASN A 612 4.79 12.18 -36.80
CA ASN A 612 5.12 10.93 -36.14
C ASN A 612 3.83 10.36 -35.52
N PRO A 613 3.27 9.26 -36.04
CA PRO A 613 2.04 8.70 -35.49
C PRO A 613 2.32 8.07 -34.13
N VAL A 614 1.34 8.21 -33.25
CA VAL A 614 1.25 7.54 -31.95
C VAL A 614 1.57 6.05 -32.12
N GLY A 615 2.72 5.63 -31.59
CA GLY A 615 3.20 4.25 -31.67
C GLY A 615 3.85 3.83 -30.35
N ASN A 616 3.01 3.34 -29.44
CA ASN A 616 3.41 2.64 -28.23
C ASN A 616 3.66 1.15 -28.56
N PRO A 617 4.71 0.54 -28.01
CA PRO A 617 4.57 -0.80 -27.48
C PRO A 617 4.93 -0.84 -26.01
N ILE A 618 3.91 -1.12 -25.19
CA ILE A 618 4.01 -1.44 -23.78
C ILE A 618 4.78 -2.76 -23.66
N ALA A 619 6.01 -2.69 -23.15
CA ALA A 619 6.64 -3.79 -22.45
C ALA A 619 6.61 -3.48 -20.95
N ASN A 620 5.93 -4.34 -20.21
CA ASN A 620 5.68 -4.26 -18.78
C ASN A 620 6.90 -4.83 -18.03
N PRO A 621 7.48 -4.17 -17.01
CA PRO A 621 8.23 -4.87 -15.98
C PRO A 621 7.39 -4.89 -14.71
N VAL A 622 6.56 -5.94 -14.58
CA VAL A 622 6.30 -6.51 -13.25
C VAL A 622 7.37 -7.56 -13.08
N GLY A 623 8.40 -7.26 -12.29
CA GLY A 623 9.50 -8.20 -12.09
C GLY A 623 10.67 -7.57 -11.34
N ASN A 624 10.85 -8.02 -10.09
CA ASN A 624 12.11 -8.13 -9.35
C ASN A 624 13.35 -7.38 -9.92
N PRO A 625 13.89 -6.34 -9.24
CA PRO A 625 15.12 -5.68 -9.66
C PRO A 625 16.40 -6.53 -9.50
N ALA A 626 16.31 -7.79 -9.06
CA ALA A 626 17.45 -8.67 -8.83
C ALA A 626 17.86 -9.57 -10.02
N ALA A 627 17.39 -9.33 -11.25
CA ALA A 627 17.84 -10.09 -12.41
C ALA A 627 18.06 -9.19 -13.64
N ASN A 628 19.30 -8.73 -13.80
CA ASN A 628 19.79 -8.28 -15.11
C ASN A 628 21.19 -8.85 -15.33
N PRO A 629 21.37 -9.93 -16.11
CA PRO A 629 22.70 -10.37 -16.50
C PRO A 629 23.19 -9.53 -17.69
N VAL A 630 24.41 -9.04 -17.53
CA VAL A 630 25.38 -8.57 -18.52
C VAL A 630 25.04 -8.87 -20.00
N GLY A 631 24.87 -7.79 -20.77
CA GLY A 631 25.35 -7.63 -22.15
C GLY A 631 24.66 -8.37 -23.31
N ASN A 632 24.09 -7.63 -24.26
CA ASN A 632 24.53 -7.73 -25.67
C ASN A 632 24.16 -6.45 -26.46
N PRO A 633 24.98 -6.01 -27.45
CA PRO A 633 24.78 -4.79 -28.23
C PRO A 633 23.97 -5.07 -29.49
N VAL A 634 23.23 -4.08 -30.01
CA VAL A 634 23.10 -3.68 -31.42
C VAL A 634 22.04 -2.55 -31.52
N GLY A 635 22.54 -1.33 -31.78
CA GLY A 635 21.98 -0.35 -32.73
C GLY A 635 20.57 0.25 -32.57
N LYS A 636 20.47 1.40 -31.89
CA LYS A 636 19.68 2.58 -32.29
C LYS A 636 20.36 3.86 -31.75
N PRO A 637 20.24 5.03 -32.41
CA PRO A 637 21.00 6.23 -32.06
C PRO A 637 20.62 6.80 -30.67
N ALA A 638 21.58 7.48 -30.03
CA ALA A 638 21.65 7.78 -28.61
C ALA A 638 20.56 8.72 -28.06
N GLY A 639 19.42 8.16 -27.65
CA GLY A 639 18.51 8.76 -26.66
C GLY A 639 18.93 8.40 -25.23
N ILE A 640 18.59 9.23 -24.24
CA ILE A 640 18.73 8.85 -22.81
C ILE A 640 17.69 7.76 -22.53
N ALA A 641 18.11 6.63 -21.95
CA ALA A 641 17.20 5.56 -21.57
C ALA A 641 16.21 6.05 -20.48
N PHE A 642 14.94 5.66 -20.56
CA PHE A 642 13.94 6.11 -19.58
C PHE A 642 14.31 5.73 -18.13
N GLU A 643 14.93 4.57 -17.94
CA GLU A 643 15.41 4.14 -16.62
C GLU A 643 16.50 5.08 -16.06
N GLU A 644 17.35 5.64 -16.93
CA GLU A 644 18.35 6.62 -16.51
C GLU A 644 17.70 7.92 -16.02
N LEU A 645 16.54 8.32 -16.54
CA LEU A 645 15.78 9.48 -16.03
C LEU A 645 15.28 9.23 -14.60
N LYS A 646 14.81 8.01 -14.32
CA LYS A 646 14.40 7.61 -12.96
C LYS A 646 15.58 7.62 -12.00
N GLU A 647 16.71 7.05 -12.44
CA GLU A 647 17.94 7.02 -11.63
C GLU A 647 18.46 8.42 -11.35
N ARG A 648 18.45 9.35 -12.32
CA ARG A 648 18.84 10.74 -12.10
C ARG A 648 18.05 11.37 -10.93
N LEU A 649 16.73 11.21 -10.90
CA LEU A 649 15.88 11.71 -9.80
C LEU A 649 16.17 11.01 -8.46
N LEU A 650 16.36 9.70 -8.46
CA LEU A 650 16.64 8.93 -7.25
C LEU A 650 18.03 9.27 -6.66
N PHE A 651 19.06 9.27 -7.51
CA PHE A 651 20.44 9.47 -7.10
C PHE A 651 20.69 10.88 -6.60
N VAL A 652 20.14 11.93 -7.24
CA VAL A 652 20.40 13.30 -6.80
C VAL A 652 19.86 13.54 -5.37
N VAL A 653 18.70 12.96 -5.05
CA VAL A 653 18.09 13.03 -3.71
C VAL A 653 18.85 12.16 -2.71
N ALA A 654 19.26 10.96 -3.10
CA ALA A 654 20.02 10.06 -2.24
C ALA A 654 21.41 10.62 -1.87
N LEU A 655 22.13 11.19 -2.84
CA LEU A 655 23.41 11.86 -2.62
C LEU A 655 23.23 13.08 -1.70
N ARG A 656 22.18 13.89 -1.91
CA ARG A 656 21.89 15.01 -1.02
C ARG A 656 21.55 14.58 0.40
N ALA A 657 20.90 13.42 0.57
CA ALA A 657 20.65 12.86 1.90
C ALA A 657 21.93 12.39 2.60
N VAL A 658 22.91 11.88 1.83
CA VAL A 658 24.26 11.60 2.34
C VAL A 658 24.94 12.88 2.80
N ASP A 659 24.96 13.93 1.97
CA ASP A 659 25.54 15.23 2.35
C ASP A 659 24.92 15.76 3.65
N CYS A 660 23.58 15.74 3.74
CA CYS A 660 22.88 16.22 4.94
C CYS A 660 23.20 15.39 6.19
N PHE A 661 23.46 14.09 6.04
CA PHE A 661 23.89 13.24 7.14
C PHE A 661 25.32 13.57 7.58
N ASP A 662 26.24 13.76 6.63
CA ASP A 662 27.63 14.10 6.91
C ASP A 662 27.77 15.52 7.52
N GLU A 663 26.91 16.45 7.12
CA GLU A 663 26.82 17.79 7.68
C GLU A 663 26.14 17.84 9.06
N GLY A 664 25.56 16.71 9.52
CA GLY A 664 24.87 16.63 10.81
C GLY A 664 23.50 17.33 10.85
N VAL A 665 22.87 17.58 9.69
CA VAL A 665 21.50 18.15 9.61
C VAL A 665 20.47 17.22 10.25
N VAL A 666 20.71 15.90 10.16
CA VAL A 666 19.89 14.86 10.79
C VAL A 666 20.82 13.90 11.53
N GLY A 667 20.51 13.65 12.81
CA GLY A 667 21.46 13.00 13.73
C GLY A 667 21.56 11.47 13.68
N SER A 668 20.71 10.77 12.91
CA SER A 668 20.75 9.31 12.83
C SER A 668 20.30 8.78 11.48
N VAL A 669 20.78 7.60 11.09
CA VAL A 669 20.41 6.92 9.84
C VAL A 669 18.91 6.62 9.80
N SER A 670 18.35 6.15 10.92
CA SER A 670 16.90 5.93 11.05
C SER A 670 16.10 7.22 10.84
N ALA A 671 16.56 8.36 11.39
CA ALA A 671 15.91 9.64 11.16
C ALA A 671 16.02 10.12 9.71
N VAL A 672 17.16 9.94 9.03
CA VAL A 672 17.32 10.28 7.60
C VAL A 672 16.37 9.46 6.74
N ASN A 673 16.32 8.14 6.95
CA ASN A 673 15.42 7.27 6.21
C ASN A 673 13.96 7.68 6.41
N VAL A 674 13.50 7.80 7.66
CA VAL A 674 12.12 8.18 7.96
C VAL A 674 11.80 9.57 7.41
N ALA A 675 12.65 10.57 7.61
CA ALA A 675 12.43 11.93 7.13
C ALA A 675 12.37 12.02 5.61
N SER A 676 13.21 11.26 4.90
CA SER A 676 13.18 11.22 3.43
C SER A 676 11.85 10.68 2.90
N LEU A 677 11.26 9.70 3.59
CA LEU A 677 9.97 9.10 3.22
C LEU A 677 8.76 9.95 3.60
N THR A 678 8.74 10.48 4.83
CA THR A 678 7.57 11.17 5.38
C THR A 678 7.53 12.65 5.03
N GLY A 679 8.69 13.29 4.92
CA GLY A 679 8.84 14.71 4.59
C GLY A 679 9.05 14.95 3.10
N ALA A 680 10.16 14.45 2.55
CA ALA A 680 10.56 14.72 1.15
C ALA A 680 9.81 13.86 0.11
N GLY A 681 9.03 12.87 0.54
CA GLY A 681 8.26 12.01 -0.37
C GLY A 681 9.13 11.08 -1.22
N PHE A 682 10.32 10.74 -0.74
CA PHE A 682 11.22 9.79 -1.39
C PHE A 682 10.55 8.41 -1.57
N PRO A 683 10.84 7.66 -2.65
CA PRO A 683 10.05 6.50 -3.00
C PRO A 683 10.05 5.42 -1.92
N ALA A 684 8.87 5.02 -1.46
CA ALA A 684 8.76 4.24 -0.23
C ALA A 684 9.31 2.81 -0.35
N TRP A 685 9.31 2.22 -1.55
CA TRP A 685 9.92 0.91 -1.80
C TRP A 685 11.43 0.86 -1.48
N THR A 686 12.09 2.02 -1.38
CA THR A 686 13.50 2.13 -0.99
C THR A 686 13.72 1.94 0.51
N GLY A 687 12.70 2.20 1.33
CA GLY A 687 12.82 2.27 2.79
C GLY A 687 13.65 3.46 3.28
N GLY A 688 13.87 4.47 2.45
CA GLY A 688 14.58 5.70 2.78
C GLY A 688 15.86 5.90 1.98
N ALA A 689 16.36 7.14 1.98
CA ALA A 689 17.47 7.54 1.13
C ALA A 689 18.79 6.79 1.41
N LEU A 690 19.20 6.64 2.67
CA LEU A 690 20.44 5.91 2.99
C LEU A 690 20.26 4.40 2.83
N ARG A 691 19.05 3.89 3.07
CA ARG A 691 18.74 2.49 2.78
C ARG A 691 18.79 2.18 1.28
N TYR A 692 18.35 3.10 0.42
CA TYR A 692 18.51 3.01 -1.03
C TYR A 692 19.98 2.89 -1.41
N VAL A 693 20.84 3.73 -0.83
CA VAL A 693 22.30 3.71 -1.05
C VAL A 693 22.89 2.34 -0.65
N ASN A 694 22.57 1.85 0.55
CA ASN A 694 23.04 0.53 1.02
C ASN A 694 22.54 -0.63 0.15
N GLY A 695 21.26 -0.59 -0.23
CA GLY A 695 20.55 -1.66 -0.92
C GLY A 695 20.64 -1.61 -2.44
N TYR A 696 21.42 -0.68 -3.00
CA TYR A 696 21.60 -0.57 -4.44
C TYR A 696 22.27 -1.83 -5.02
N PRO A 697 21.97 -2.25 -6.26
CA PRO A 697 22.65 -3.39 -6.88
C PRO A 697 24.18 -3.24 -6.84
N GLY A 698 24.86 -4.20 -6.21
CA GLY A 698 26.31 -4.13 -5.95
C GLY A 698 26.70 -3.39 -4.67
N GLY A 699 25.74 -3.10 -3.78
CA GLY A 699 25.95 -2.42 -2.50
C GLY A 699 26.43 -0.98 -2.67
N LEU A 700 27.17 -0.48 -1.67
CA LEU A 700 27.75 0.86 -1.70
C LEU A 700 28.67 1.08 -2.92
N ALA A 701 29.52 0.10 -3.24
CA ALA A 701 30.42 0.18 -4.38
C ALA A 701 29.65 0.30 -5.72
N GLY A 702 28.57 -0.47 -5.87
CA GLY A 702 27.67 -0.37 -7.01
C GLY A 702 27.01 1.01 -7.12
N PHE A 703 26.57 1.57 -5.98
CA PHE A 703 25.98 2.91 -5.94
C PHE A 703 27.00 3.99 -6.34
N VAL A 704 28.20 3.96 -5.74
CA VAL A 704 29.29 4.90 -6.06
C VAL A 704 29.68 4.83 -7.53
N ALA A 705 29.80 3.63 -8.09
CA ALA A 705 30.11 3.45 -9.51
C ALA A 705 29.02 4.04 -10.42
N ARG A 706 27.73 3.83 -10.10
CA ARG A 706 26.63 4.40 -10.88
C ARG A 706 26.58 5.92 -10.74
N ALA A 707 26.78 6.46 -9.53
CA ALA A 707 26.84 7.89 -9.28
C ALA A 707 27.96 8.55 -10.11
N GLY A 708 29.16 7.96 -10.15
CA GLY A 708 30.26 8.43 -10.99
C GLY A 708 29.95 8.40 -12.50
N ALA A 709 29.22 7.38 -12.97
CA ALA A 709 28.77 7.31 -14.36
C ALA A 709 27.75 8.42 -14.69
N LEU A 710 26.80 8.69 -13.78
CA LEU A 710 25.87 9.81 -13.90
C LEU A 710 26.60 11.15 -13.85
N ALA A 711 27.63 11.29 -13.00
CA ALA A 711 28.42 12.51 -12.89
C ALA A 711 29.16 12.84 -14.18
N THR A 712 29.77 11.81 -14.80
CA THR A 712 30.48 11.95 -16.08
C THR A 712 29.53 12.39 -17.21
N ARG A 713 28.28 11.91 -17.20
CA ARG A 713 27.34 12.10 -18.30
C ARG A 713 26.47 13.35 -18.14
N HIS A 714 26.04 13.64 -16.91
CA HIS A 714 25.02 14.66 -16.62
C HIS A 714 25.57 15.80 -15.76
N GLY A 715 26.74 15.67 -15.14
CA GLY A 715 27.44 16.75 -14.45
C GLY A 715 27.74 16.48 -12.97
N ALA A 716 28.59 17.33 -12.39
CA ALA A 716 29.25 17.11 -11.09
C ALA A 716 28.30 16.93 -9.89
N ARG A 717 27.03 17.31 -9.98
CA ARG A 717 26.02 17.11 -8.92
C ARG A 717 25.75 15.65 -8.56
N PHE A 718 26.14 14.71 -9.42
CA PHE A 718 26.08 13.28 -9.13
C PHE A 718 27.40 12.71 -8.57
N THR A 719 28.40 13.55 -8.33
CA THR A 719 29.68 13.10 -7.77
C THR A 719 29.45 12.54 -6.37
N PRO A 720 29.83 11.29 -6.08
CA PRO A 720 29.67 10.73 -4.76
C PRO A 720 30.56 11.47 -3.74
N PRO A 721 30.03 11.83 -2.55
CA PRO A 721 30.82 12.42 -1.48
C PRO A 721 31.99 11.53 -1.05
N ALA A 722 33.09 12.13 -0.61
CA ALA A 722 34.28 11.38 -0.19
C ALA A 722 33.98 10.37 0.93
N SER A 723 33.15 10.77 1.89
CA SER A 723 32.62 9.92 2.97
C SER A 723 31.96 8.64 2.45
N LEU A 724 31.17 8.74 1.38
CA LEU A 724 30.48 7.61 0.75
C LEU A 724 31.46 6.71 0.00
N VAL A 725 32.43 7.30 -0.70
CA VAL A 725 33.49 6.54 -1.38
C VAL A 725 34.31 5.75 -0.36
N GLU A 726 34.77 6.38 0.71
CA GLU A 726 35.55 5.74 1.78
C GLU A 726 34.76 4.59 2.45
N ARG A 727 33.46 4.80 2.73
CA ARG A 727 32.58 3.74 3.24
C ARG A 727 32.45 2.58 2.25
N ALA A 728 32.33 2.87 0.96
CA ALA A 728 32.24 1.84 -0.08
C ALA A 728 33.53 1.02 -0.19
N GLU A 729 34.70 1.66 -0.08
CA GLU A 729 36.01 1.00 -0.07
C GLU A 729 36.19 0.09 1.14
N ARG A 730 35.57 0.43 2.27
CA ARG A 730 35.60 -0.33 3.52
C ARG A 730 34.47 -1.36 3.66
N ASP A 731 33.52 -1.39 2.72
CA ASP A 731 32.28 -2.18 2.80
C ASP A 731 31.48 -1.90 4.09
N GLU A 732 31.38 -0.62 4.47
CA GLU A 732 30.74 -0.14 5.70
C GLU A 732 29.39 0.56 5.41
N PRO A 733 28.26 -0.17 5.35
CA PRO A 733 26.94 0.41 5.12
C PRO A 733 26.52 1.38 6.23
N TYR A 734 25.62 2.32 5.89
CA TYR A 734 24.98 3.17 6.90
C TYR A 734 24.11 2.32 7.83
N ALA A 735 24.29 2.43 9.15
CA ALA A 735 23.63 1.57 10.15
C ALA A 735 22.87 2.36 11.22
#